data_AF-A0A940S773-F1
#
_entry.id   AF-A0A940S773-F1
#
_cell.length_a   1.000
_cell.length_b   1.000
_cell.length_c   1.000
_cell.angle_alpha   90.00
_cell.angle_beta   90.00
_cell.angle_gamma   90.00
#
_symmetry.space_group_name_H-M   'P 1'
#
loop_
_entity.id
_entity.type
_entity.pdbx_description
1 polymer ?
#
loop_
_entity_poly.entity_id
_entity_poly.type
_entity_poly.pdbx_seq_one_letter_code
_entity_poly.pdbx_strand_id
1 'polypeptide(L)'
;MTAHVAPRIPRNPDSLSSPAPARPAFLARHGVTVLVLALVAVAHLGIWWSMNRPVAMPDFRGQVNGLAFAPYQRGQGAEGGPTPTAEQIEGDLRRVAPMTRHIRTYSAHGGMERIPEIAWNTGLDLKITLGSWLDKRLDRNAAEIRRLIQIARESRNVERVLVGNEAVLRGDVTPAQMVGYVQQVRRQVRQPVSTAEPWHVWIDHPELGDAVDYITIHLLPYWEGLPVDDALRFIMEKFDAVQARFPGKKVVIGEVGWPSDGVAQGAARASRVNQALFLRSFFNIAEGRGLDYFVMEAFDQPWKVSFEGRAAGHWGMYDLDRHQKWPLVGAVQETPAWFGWAFGASLIASLATFFFLSRRPDIRWQGKLMLAGLSQGFVALGTCVVLAMSETYMSTTAGVVWSLLVFGQVLLLGLLLSDGFELAETLFGRVSKRRWPALPAPDGMALPKVSIHLPICNEPPQMVRETLNALAELDYPDFEVLVIDNNTTDPALWEPVAEHCARLGARFRFYHLGKWPGFKGGALNFALRETAPDAAVVGVIDSDYLVRPDWLRRMAPFFNRPEVGFTQSPQDYRDGNGGLFKRLMFWEYAGFFKAGMVTRNERNAIIQHGTMTLIRRSALEGAGGWAEWCICEDSELGLKLMRQGWEAVYCPDSMGRGVMPDDFSAYRKQRHRWAFGAVQIVKHHWKALLNPFDRSLTQGQRFHFVMGWFPWLGDALGLAFVVGGLVWSVGLTLIPLTRIHKTVEIFGHEIATEGLRTALVSVGLSDEFPITLFMIPSLALFAFKFAQIWLLYRARVSCGPLDRLGAALGGLALSHTIGKAVWQGFFKRRAHFARTPKMENAPALVQGLMTARQEAVFMLLLWLGAAGVTLAHRGGTWEAILWTVILLVQSIPYAAAVSMSLIAAMPAKVAAVLPGAVQAQSSAGQVVARSEVQ
;
A
#
# COMPACT_ATOMS: atom_id res chain seq x y z
N MET A 1 -13.07 -45.63 11.39
CA MET A 1 -13.82 -46.68 10.66
C MET A 1 -13.89 -46.28 9.20
N THR A 2 -13.29 -47.13 8.35
CA THR A 2 -13.28 -47.21 6.88
C THR A 2 -13.87 -46.04 6.07
N ALA A 3 -12.98 -45.24 5.48
CA ALA A 3 -13.31 -44.24 4.47
C ALA A 3 -13.64 -44.93 3.13
N HIS A 4 -14.88 -44.84 2.67
CA HIS A 4 -15.28 -45.22 1.32
C HIS A 4 -14.69 -44.21 0.31
N VAL A 5 -13.63 -44.64 -0.38
CA VAL A 5 -13.08 -43.97 -1.55
C VAL A 5 -14.01 -44.28 -2.73
N ALA A 6 -14.65 -43.25 -3.31
CA ALA A 6 -15.42 -43.39 -4.53
C ALA A 6 -14.53 -43.89 -5.70
N PRO A 7 -15.03 -44.77 -6.58
CA PRO A 7 -14.21 -45.36 -7.64
C PRO A 7 -13.84 -44.29 -8.68
N ARG A 8 -12.55 -44.21 -9.00
CA ARG A 8 -12.05 -43.43 -10.15
C ARG A 8 -12.58 -44.05 -11.43
N ILE A 9 -13.20 -43.23 -12.28
CA ILE A 9 -13.53 -43.59 -13.66
C ILE A 9 -12.23 -43.99 -14.38
N PRO A 10 -12.13 -45.21 -14.94
CA PRO A 10 -10.93 -45.65 -15.64
C PRO A 10 -10.77 -44.88 -16.95
N ARG A 11 -9.56 -44.35 -17.19
CA ARG A 11 -9.18 -43.86 -18.52
C ARG A 11 -8.93 -45.07 -19.42
N ASN A 12 -9.55 -45.03 -20.60
CA ASN A 12 -9.46 -46.04 -21.65
C ASN A 12 -7.98 -46.40 -21.99
N PRO A 13 -7.55 -47.67 -21.89
CA PRO A 13 -6.16 -48.07 -22.10
C PRO A 13 -5.71 -48.22 -23.57
N ASP A 14 -6.61 -48.10 -24.56
CA ASP A 14 -6.28 -48.42 -25.97
C ASP A 14 -5.76 -47.24 -26.82
N SER A 15 -5.01 -46.30 -26.23
CA SER A 15 -4.36 -45.20 -27.00
C SER A 15 -2.85 -45.16 -26.82
N LEU A 16 -2.17 -46.23 -27.24
CA LEU A 16 -0.71 -46.27 -27.32
C LEU A 16 -0.26 -46.81 -28.69
N SER A 17 -0.10 -45.91 -29.66
CA SER A 17 0.98 -45.97 -30.67
C SER A 17 0.87 -44.78 -31.63
N SER A 18 1.30 -43.61 -31.15
CA SER A 18 1.76 -42.54 -32.03
C SER A 18 3.13 -42.11 -31.50
N PRO A 19 4.19 -42.05 -32.33
CA PRO A 19 5.48 -41.58 -31.86
C PRO A 19 5.29 -40.17 -31.31
N ALA A 20 5.65 -39.97 -30.04
CA ALA A 20 5.54 -38.67 -29.39
C ALA A 20 6.31 -37.63 -30.23
N PRO A 21 5.70 -36.50 -30.62
CA PRO A 21 6.39 -35.49 -31.40
C PRO A 21 7.65 -35.05 -30.64
N ALA A 22 8.78 -34.98 -31.34
CA ALA A 22 10.06 -34.55 -30.78
C ALA A 22 9.85 -33.27 -29.96
N ARG A 23 10.24 -33.28 -28.68
CA ARG A 23 10.09 -32.11 -27.82
C ARG A 23 10.87 -30.96 -28.47
N PRO A 24 10.24 -29.82 -28.79
CA PRO A 24 10.95 -28.70 -29.40
C PRO A 24 12.09 -28.26 -28.47
N ALA A 25 13.23 -27.90 -29.06
CA ALA A 25 14.39 -27.40 -28.33
C ALA A 25 13.95 -26.29 -27.34
N PHE A 26 14.57 -26.24 -26.16
CA PHE A 26 14.20 -25.32 -25.07
C PHE A 26 14.04 -23.86 -25.55
N LEU A 27 14.96 -23.40 -26.42
CA LEU A 27 14.94 -22.07 -27.02
C LEU A 27 13.75 -21.87 -27.99
N ALA A 28 13.35 -22.89 -28.74
CA ALA A 28 12.16 -22.81 -29.59
C ALA A 28 10.87 -22.65 -28.77
N ARG A 29 10.82 -23.22 -27.56
CA ARG A 29 9.66 -23.12 -26.66
C ARG A 29 9.63 -21.84 -25.83
N HIS A 30 10.79 -21.34 -25.40
CA HIS A 30 10.89 -20.25 -24.42
C HIS A 30 11.62 -18.99 -24.92
N GLY A 31 12.08 -18.97 -26.18
CA GLY A 31 12.91 -17.89 -26.73
C GLY A 31 12.29 -16.49 -26.57
N VAL A 32 10.99 -16.34 -26.85
CA VAL A 32 10.29 -15.06 -26.64
C VAL A 32 10.30 -14.63 -25.17
N THR A 33 10.11 -15.56 -24.23
CA THR A 33 10.15 -15.25 -22.80
C THR A 33 11.55 -14.81 -22.38
N VAL A 34 12.59 -15.54 -22.82
CA VAL A 34 13.99 -15.20 -22.51
C VAL A 34 14.36 -13.84 -23.09
N LEU A 35 13.99 -13.55 -24.35
CA LEU A 35 14.25 -12.26 -24.99
C LEU A 35 13.58 -11.11 -24.24
N VAL A 36 12.30 -11.26 -23.87
CA VAL A 36 11.57 -10.24 -23.09
C VAL A 36 12.25 -10.00 -21.75
N LEU A 37 12.61 -11.07 -21.03
CA LEU A 37 13.29 -10.93 -19.73
C LEU A 37 14.66 -10.25 -19.87
N ALA A 38 15.42 -10.57 -20.91
CA ALA A 38 16.70 -9.93 -21.19
C ALA A 38 16.53 -8.43 -21.49
N LEU A 39 15.56 -8.05 -22.33
CA LEU A 39 15.27 -6.65 -22.64
C LEU A 39 14.86 -5.85 -21.39
N VAL A 40 13.98 -6.43 -20.56
CA VAL A 40 13.57 -5.76 -19.31
C VAL A 40 14.73 -5.71 -18.31
N ALA A 41 15.57 -6.74 -18.23
CA ALA A 41 16.76 -6.72 -17.39
C ALA A 41 17.76 -5.64 -17.82
N VAL A 42 18.01 -5.48 -19.13
CA VAL A 42 18.86 -4.41 -19.68
C VAL A 42 18.25 -3.03 -19.37
N ALA A 43 16.95 -2.85 -19.56
CA ALA A 43 16.27 -1.60 -19.21
C ALA A 43 16.38 -1.29 -17.72
N HIS A 44 16.19 -2.30 -16.85
CA HIS A 44 16.33 -2.17 -15.41
C HIS A 44 17.74 -1.76 -15.00
N LEU A 45 18.77 -2.44 -15.52
CA LEU A 45 20.17 -2.05 -15.28
C LEU A 45 20.49 -0.66 -15.82
N GLY A 46 19.91 -0.27 -16.97
CA GLY A 46 20.03 1.06 -17.53
C GLY A 46 19.43 2.16 -16.65
N ILE A 47 18.29 1.89 -16.01
CA ILE A 47 17.68 2.80 -15.02
C ILE A 47 18.61 2.98 -13.82
N TRP A 48 19.08 1.88 -13.21
CA TRP A 48 20.03 1.97 -12.09
C TRP A 48 21.30 2.70 -12.46
N TRP A 49 21.86 2.43 -13.64
CA TRP A 49 23.03 3.13 -14.14
C TRP A 49 22.79 4.64 -14.31
N SER A 50 21.61 5.04 -14.81
CA SER A 50 21.26 6.45 -14.98
C SER A 50 21.18 7.21 -13.66
N MET A 51 20.75 6.53 -12.58
CA MET A 51 20.63 7.09 -11.24
C MET A 51 21.96 7.10 -10.46
N ASN A 52 22.92 6.26 -10.84
CA ASN A 52 24.18 6.05 -10.12
C ASN A 52 25.41 6.45 -10.94
N ARG A 53 25.26 7.46 -11.81
CA ARG A 53 26.38 7.96 -12.60
C ARG A 53 27.46 8.54 -11.67
N PRO A 54 28.75 8.23 -11.89
CA PRO A 54 29.83 8.89 -11.18
C PRO A 54 29.79 10.40 -11.45
N VAL A 55 29.83 11.19 -10.39
CA VAL A 55 29.88 12.65 -10.47
C VAL A 55 31.33 13.09 -10.33
N ALA A 56 31.83 13.78 -11.36
CA ALA A 56 33.15 14.41 -11.32
C ALA A 56 33.11 15.63 -10.39
N MET A 57 34.14 15.78 -9.56
CA MET A 57 34.25 16.87 -8.59
C MET A 57 35.73 17.17 -8.30
N PRO A 58 36.06 18.34 -7.72
CA PRO A 58 37.45 18.75 -7.50
C PRO A 58 38.22 17.79 -6.61
N ASP A 59 39.38 17.29 -7.02
CA ASP A 59 40.25 16.49 -6.16
C ASP A 59 40.77 17.31 -4.98
N PHE A 60 40.92 16.68 -3.82
CA PHE A 60 41.65 17.26 -2.69
C PHE A 60 42.77 16.31 -2.29
N ARG A 61 44.02 16.80 -2.36
CA ARG A 61 45.23 16.04 -2.02
C ARG A 61 45.98 16.60 -0.81
N GLY A 62 45.49 17.71 -0.24
CA GLY A 62 46.04 18.33 0.95
C GLY A 62 45.63 17.61 2.24
N GLN A 63 45.97 18.21 3.37
CA GLN A 63 45.54 17.76 4.69
C GLN A 63 44.35 18.61 5.17
N VAL A 64 43.29 17.97 5.68
CA VAL A 64 42.13 18.69 6.22
C VAL A 64 42.59 19.46 7.47
N ASN A 65 42.26 20.76 7.55
CA ASN A 65 42.74 21.62 8.63
C ASN A 65 42.38 21.06 10.01
N GLY A 66 41.09 20.83 10.28
CA GLY A 66 40.63 20.23 11.53
C GLY A 66 39.32 19.47 11.41
N LEU A 67 39.05 18.59 12.38
CA LEU A 67 37.77 17.88 12.51
C LEU A 67 37.15 18.14 13.89
N ALA A 68 35.85 18.44 13.91
CA ALA A 68 35.06 18.31 15.13
C ALA A 68 34.97 16.83 15.50
N PHE A 69 35.29 16.50 16.74
CA PHE A 69 35.54 15.13 17.18
C PHE A 69 34.65 14.77 18.38
N ALA A 70 33.73 13.85 18.12
CA ALA A 70 32.90 13.20 19.13
C ALA A 70 33.04 11.67 18.99
N PRO A 71 33.70 10.98 19.93
CA PRO A 71 34.01 9.55 19.81
C PRO A 71 32.84 8.64 20.23
N TYR A 72 31.60 9.12 20.18
CA TYR A 72 30.44 8.30 20.51
C TYR A 72 30.24 7.20 19.45
N GLN A 73 29.98 5.99 19.92
CA GLN A 73 29.66 4.81 19.11
C GLN A 73 28.19 4.43 19.25
N ARG A 74 27.79 3.32 18.62
CA ARG A 74 26.41 2.82 18.64
C ARG A 74 25.90 2.66 20.08
N GLY A 75 24.79 3.33 20.39
CA GLY A 75 24.18 3.32 21.73
C GLY A 75 24.82 4.27 22.76
N GLN A 76 25.79 5.09 22.36
CA GLN A 76 26.41 6.14 23.16
C GLN A 76 25.95 7.52 22.67
N GLY A 77 26.04 8.53 23.53
CA GLY A 77 25.69 9.91 23.16
C GLY A 77 25.88 10.89 24.32
N ALA A 78 25.71 12.19 24.05
CA ALA A 78 25.92 13.24 25.03
C ALA A 78 24.76 13.40 26.04
N GLU A 79 23.54 12.99 25.68
CA GLU A 79 22.32 13.20 26.48
C GLU A 79 21.88 11.97 27.30
N GLY A 80 22.72 10.94 27.39
CA GLY A 80 22.43 9.70 28.12
C GLY A 80 23.01 8.49 27.40
N GLY A 81 23.48 7.52 28.19
CA GLY A 81 24.18 6.33 27.71
C GLY A 81 25.62 6.24 28.25
N PRO A 82 26.30 5.11 28.02
CA PRO A 82 27.69 4.95 28.44
C PRO A 82 28.61 5.90 27.69
N THR A 83 29.59 6.47 28.38
CA THR A 83 30.64 7.28 27.76
C THR A 83 31.62 6.39 26.97
N PRO A 84 32.30 6.94 25.94
CA PRO A 84 33.30 6.18 25.18
C PRO A 84 34.45 5.69 26.07
N THR A 85 34.90 4.46 25.85
CA THR A 85 36.06 3.90 26.55
C THR A 85 37.36 4.51 26.03
N ALA A 86 38.46 4.33 26.78
CA ALA A 86 39.78 4.81 26.35
C ALA A 86 40.20 4.23 25.00
N GLU A 87 39.97 2.92 24.85
CA GLU A 87 40.31 2.14 23.65
C GLU A 87 39.50 2.61 22.44
N GLN A 88 38.21 2.92 22.64
CA GLN A 88 37.36 3.49 21.59
C GLN A 88 37.89 4.87 21.14
N ILE A 89 38.21 5.75 22.10
CA ILE A 89 38.77 7.07 21.82
C ILE A 89 40.11 6.94 21.08
N GLU A 90 41.02 6.09 21.56
CA GLU A 90 42.31 5.84 20.92
C GLU A 90 42.15 5.32 19.49
N GLY A 91 41.27 4.34 19.27
CA GLY A 91 41.00 3.79 17.94
C GLY A 91 40.49 4.86 16.96
N ASP A 92 39.55 5.69 17.43
CA ASP A 92 39.00 6.79 16.65
C ASP A 92 40.04 7.88 16.36
N LEU A 93 40.90 8.22 17.32
CA LEU A 93 42.01 9.16 17.14
C LEU A 93 43.02 8.67 16.10
N ARG A 94 43.41 7.39 16.16
CA ARG A 94 44.29 6.76 15.17
C ARG A 94 43.69 6.77 13.77
N ARG A 95 42.36 6.70 13.65
CA ARG A 95 41.65 6.73 12.37
C ARG A 95 41.65 8.11 11.73
N VAL A 96 41.54 9.17 12.51
CA VAL A 96 41.48 10.55 12.00
C VAL A 96 42.85 11.20 11.79
N ALA A 97 43.88 10.76 12.52
CA ALA A 97 45.23 11.33 12.46
C ALA A 97 45.87 11.37 11.06
N PRO A 98 45.65 10.39 10.15
CA PRO A 98 46.15 10.50 8.77
C PRO A 98 45.52 11.66 7.97
N MET A 99 44.32 12.11 8.36
CA MET A 99 43.55 13.10 7.60
C MET A 99 43.73 14.52 8.12
N THR A 100 44.01 14.70 9.41
CA THR A 100 44.16 16.01 10.04
C THR A 100 45.17 15.98 11.19
N ARG A 101 45.74 17.15 11.50
CA ARG A 101 46.53 17.39 12.72
C ARG A 101 45.77 18.14 13.79
N HIS A 102 44.54 18.61 13.52
CA HIS A 102 43.77 19.39 14.49
C HIS A 102 42.43 18.72 14.77
N ILE A 103 42.08 18.60 16.04
CA ILE A 103 40.76 18.14 16.47
C ILE A 103 40.12 19.16 17.40
N ARG A 104 38.81 19.28 17.32
CA ARG A 104 38.00 20.14 18.19
C ARG A 104 37.04 19.28 19.00
N THR A 105 36.97 19.50 20.31
CA THR A 105 35.99 18.84 21.19
C THR A 105 34.86 19.78 21.56
N TYR A 106 33.71 19.21 21.95
CA TYR A 106 32.49 19.95 22.30
C TYR A 106 32.34 20.24 23.79
N SER A 107 32.85 19.36 24.64
CA SER A 107 32.69 19.39 26.09
C SER A 107 34.00 19.04 26.79
N ALA A 108 34.13 19.50 28.04
CA ALA A 108 35.21 19.14 28.96
C ALA A 108 34.80 18.01 29.93
N HIS A 109 33.67 17.36 29.67
CA HIS A 109 33.13 16.22 30.43
C HIS A 109 32.62 15.13 29.47
N GLY A 110 32.06 14.05 30.03
CA GLY A 110 31.37 13.01 29.25
C GLY A 110 32.31 12.08 28.46
N GLY A 111 33.55 11.92 28.93
CA GLY A 111 34.60 11.13 28.28
C GLY A 111 35.51 11.95 27.37
N MET A 112 35.10 13.16 26.99
CA MET A 112 35.90 14.07 26.15
C MET A 112 37.15 14.59 26.87
N GLU A 113 37.11 14.67 28.20
CA GLU A 113 38.22 15.13 29.03
C GLU A 113 39.50 14.28 28.89
N ARG A 114 39.35 13.05 28.41
CA ARG A 114 40.43 12.08 28.24
C ARG A 114 41.16 12.22 26.90
N ILE A 115 40.55 12.92 25.93
CA ILE A 115 41.06 13.03 24.56
C ILE A 115 42.48 13.63 24.54
N PRO A 116 42.78 14.74 25.25
CA PRO A 116 44.13 15.30 25.24
C PRO A 116 45.21 14.38 25.77
N GLU A 117 44.93 13.71 26.88
CA GLU A 117 45.84 12.75 27.49
C GLU A 117 46.07 11.55 26.56
N ILE A 118 45.00 10.95 26.01
CA ILE A 118 45.10 9.79 25.12
C ILE A 118 45.85 10.16 23.83
N ALA A 119 45.54 11.31 23.21
CA ALA A 119 46.23 11.77 22.00
C ALA A 119 47.73 12.00 22.25
N TRP A 120 48.09 12.53 23.43
CA TRP A 120 49.49 12.73 23.81
C TRP A 120 50.22 11.41 24.06
N ASN A 121 49.62 10.51 24.84
CA ASN A 121 50.23 9.24 25.23
C ASN A 121 50.39 8.27 24.05
N THR A 122 49.53 8.38 23.04
CA THR A 122 49.62 7.58 21.80
C THR A 122 50.69 8.08 20.83
N GLY A 123 51.30 9.24 21.10
CA GLY A 123 52.32 9.85 20.23
C GLY A 123 51.76 10.41 18.92
N LEU A 124 50.46 10.64 18.84
CA LEU A 124 49.83 11.26 17.66
C LEU A 124 50.14 12.76 17.65
N ASP A 125 50.57 13.30 16.51
CA ASP A 125 50.79 14.74 16.32
C ASP A 125 49.45 15.47 16.12
N LEU A 126 48.58 15.40 17.13
CA LEU A 126 47.26 16.03 17.15
C LEU A 126 47.26 17.22 18.11
N LYS A 127 46.89 18.39 17.58
CA LYS A 127 46.60 19.62 18.32
C LYS A 127 45.11 19.69 18.63
N ILE A 128 44.78 20.15 19.84
CA ILE A 128 43.41 20.10 20.34
C ILE A 128 42.90 21.50 20.60
N THR A 129 41.75 21.80 20.00
CA THR A 129 40.89 22.92 20.39
C THR A 129 39.86 22.39 21.39
N LEU A 130 40.07 22.68 22.67
CA LEU A 130 39.27 22.12 23.75
C LEU A 130 38.01 22.96 23.97
N GLY A 131 36.83 22.36 23.82
CA GLY A 131 35.54 23.05 24.04
C GLY A 131 34.88 22.74 25.38
N SER A 132 33.98 23.62 25.80
CA SER A 132 33.06 23.43 26.94
C SER A 132 31.60 23.56 26.49
N TRP A 133 30.72 22.70 26.99
CA TRP A 133 29.29 22.79 26.74
C TRP A 133 28.57 23.57 27.85
N LEU A 134 28.02 24.74 27.53
CA LEU A 134 27.28 25.58 28.48
C LEU A 134 25.77 25.44 28.24
N ASP A 135 25.01 25.32 29.32
CA ASP A 135 23.54 25.24 29.33
C ASP A 135 22.93 26.17 30.40
N LYS A 136 21.61 26.10 30.64
CA LYS A 136 20.91 26.97 31.61
C LYS A 136 21.27 26.71 33.08
N ARG A 137 21.93 25.60 33.39
CA ARG A 137 22.29 25.19 34.76
C ARG A 137 23.67 25.74 35.13
N LEU A 138 23.65 26.80 35.94
CA LEU A 138 24.84 27.56 36.30
C LEU A 138 25.89 26.73 37.08
N ASP A 139 25.45 25.77 37.88
CA ASP A 139 26.30 24.83 38.62
C ASP A 139 27.05 23.88 37.66
N ARG A 140 26.35 23.35 36.65
CA ARG A 140 26.96 22.54 35.59
C ARG A 140 27.95 23.36 34.77
N ASN A 141 27.59 24.59 34.38
CA ASN A 141 28.49 25.50 33.68
C ASN A 141 29.77 25.75 34.49
N ALA A 142 29.66 25.99 35.80
CA ALA A 142 30.82 26.20 36.66
C ALA A 142 31.72 24.95 36.72
N ALA A 143 31.14 23.75 36.76
CA ALA A 143 31.89 22.49 36.71
C ALA A 143 32.58 22.26 35.35
N GLU A 144 31.91 22.60 34.25
CA GLU A 144 32.43 22.53 32.89
C GLU A 144 33.64 23.46 32.72
N ILE A 145 33.50 24.73 33.14
CA ILE A 145 34.57 25.75 33.06
C ILE A 145 35.78 25.37 33.93
N ARG A 146 35.56 24.90 35.16
CA ARG A 146 36.67 24.45 36.02
C ARG A 146 37.45 23.31 35.37
N ARG A 147 36.74 22.34 34.80
CA ARG A 147 37.36 21.18 34.16
C ARG A 147 38.10 21.57 32.87
N LEU A 148 37.52 22.46 32.08
CA LEU A 148 38.15 23.06 30.91
C LEU A 148 39.50 23.72 31.25
N ILE A 149 39.52 24.58 32.27
CA ILE A 149 40.74 25.27 32.73
C ILE A 149 41.78 24.26 33.21
N GLN A 150 41.37 23.23 33.96
CA GLN A 150 42.28 22.19 34.45
C GLN A 150 42.98 21.48 33.28
N ILE A 151 42.21 20.92 32.34
CA ILE A 151 42.74 20.16 31.21
C ILE A 151 43.65 21.04 30.34
N ALA A 152 43.26 22.29 30.08
CA ALA A 152 44.06 23.23 29.29
C ALA A 152 45.42 23.54 29.95
N ARG A 153 45.51 23.54 31.28
CA ARG A 153 46.78 23.77 32.00
C ARG A 153 47.67 22.54 32.07
N GLU A 154 47.06 21.36 32.15
CA GLU A 154 47.76 20.08 32.30
C GLU A 154 48.26 19.52 30.94
N SER A 155 47.55 19.83 29.85
CA SER A 155 47.78 19.21 28.54
C SER A 155 48.64 20.09 27.61
N ARG A 156 49.74 19.54 27.09
CA ARG A 156 50.67 20.26 26.20
C ARG A 156 50.20 20.36 24.75
N ASN A 157 49.31 19.47 24.34
CA ASN A 157 48.73 19.42 22.99
C ASN A 157 47.45 20.26 22.83
N VAL A 158 46.97 20.91 23.88
CA VAL A 158 45.85 21.86 23.79
C VAL A 158 46.36 23.20 23.27
N GLU A 159 45.95 23.55 22.06
CA GLU A 159 46.37 24.75 21.33
C GLU A 159 45.42 25.93 21.58
N ARG A 160 44.11 25.67 21.67
CA ARG A 160 43.06 26.68 21.80
C ARG A 160 41.96 26.22 22.74
N VAL A 161 41.21 27.18 23.30
CA VAL A 161 40.08 26.91 24.19
C VAL A 161 38.82 27.60 23.67
N LEU A 162 37.69 26.88 23.69
CA LEU A 162 36.37 27.37 23.31
C LEU A 162 35.40 27.30 24.49
N VAL A 163 34.89 28.48 24.88
CA VAL A 163 33.98 28.66 26.00
C VAL A 163 32.56 28.71 25.46
N GLY A 164 31.91 27.56 25.40
CA GLY A 164 30.56 27.42 24.83
C GLY A 164 30.57 27.05 23.35
N ASN A 165 29.46 26.45 22.94
CA ASN A 165 29.14 26.12 21.56
C ASN A 165 27.69 26.54 21.35
N GLU A 166 27.43 27.57 20.56
CA GLU A 166 26.11 28.12 20.25
C GLU A 166 25.24 28.42 21.50
N ALA A 167 25.88 28.77 22.61
CA ALA A 167 25.17 28.91 23.88
C ALA A 167 24.37 30.21 23.95
N VAL A 168 24.82 31.25 23.23
CA VAL A 168 24.06 32.49 23.05
C VAL A 168 22.93 32.27 22.05
N LEU A 169 23.19 31.60 20.92
CA LEU A 169 22.15 31.22 19.95
C LEU A 169 20.99 30.45 20.60
N ARG A 170 21.31 29.43 21.40
CA ARG A 170 20.30 28.61 22.11
C ARG A 170 19.57 29.37 23.22
N GLY A 171 20.03 30.58 23.58
CA GLY A 171 19.51 31.34 24.71
C GLY A 171 19.76 30.66 26.05
N ASP A 172 20.80 29.82 26.14
CA ASP A 172 21.20 29.16 27.37
C ASP A 172 21.95 30.12 28.31
N VAL A 173 22.73 31.02 27.72
CA VAL A 173 23.48 32.07 28.42
C VAL A 173 23.31 33.41 27.71
N THR A 174 23.27 34.50 28.46
CA THR A 174 23.23 35.85 27.87
C THR A 174 24.60 36.28 27.35
N PRO A 175 24.69 37.24 26.41
CA PRO A 175 25.98 37.77 25.95
C PRO A 175 26.88 38.26 27.10
N ALA A 176 26.30 38.93 28.10
CA ALA A 176 27.04 39.40 29.28
C ALA A 176 27.60 38.25 30.14
N GLN A 177 26.82 37.18 30.33
CA GLN A 177 27.29 35.97 31.02
C GLN A 177 28.41 35.29 30.24
N MET A 178 28.27 35.20 28.91
CA MET A 178 29.29 34.64 28.03
C MET A 178 30.61 35.41 28.15
N VAL A 179 30.58 36.75 28.09
CA VAL A 179 31.76 37.60 28.32
C VAL A 179 32.41 37.29 29.67
N GLY A 180 31.61 37.16 30.74
CA GLY A 180 32.10 36.79 32.07
C GLY A 180 32.85 35.46 32.09
N TYR A 181 32.28 34.42 31.47
CA TYR A 181 32.92 33.10 31.39
C TYR A 181 34.21 33.12 30.56
N VAL A 182 34.20 33.78 29.39
CA VAL A 182 35.37 33.93 28.53
C VAL A 182 36.51 34.63 29.28
N GLN A 183 36.23 35.75 29.96
CA GLN A 183 37.22 36.49 30.73
C GLN A 183 37.73 35.71 31.95
N GLN A 184 36.89 34.88 32.58
CA GLN A 184 37.31 33.99 33.65
C GLN A 184 38.33 32.94 33.16
N VAL A 185 38.05 32.30 32.03
CA VAL A 185 38.93 31.28 31.45
C VAL A 185 40.23 31.92 30.96
N ARG A 186 40.14 33.02 30.22
CA ARG A 186 41.29 33.75 29.65
C ARG A 186 42.32 34.20 30.69
N ARG A 187 41.88 34.55 31.90
CA ARG A 187 42.78 34.90 33.02
C ARG A 187 43.54 33.71 33.61
N GLN A 188 43.13 32.47 33.32
CA GLN A 188 43.61 31.27 34.00
C GLN A 188 44.31 30.26 33.07
N VAL A 189 44.23 30.45 31.76
CA VAL A 189 44.88 29.61 30.74
C VAL A 189 45.88 30.42 29.92
N ARG A 190 46.81 29.74 29.24
CA ARG A 190 47.82 30.39 28.37
C ARG A 190 47.43 30.37 26.90
N GLN A 191 46.51 29.47 26.55
CA GLN A 191 45.97 29.31 25.20
C GLN A 191 45.04 30.48 24.86
N PRO A 192 44.97 30.89 23.58
CA PRO A 192 43.95 31.84 23.15
C PRO A 192 42.55 31.27 23.35
N VAL A 193 41.64 32.13 23.81
CA VAL A 193 40.26 31.77 24.19
C VAL A 193 39.26 32.41 23.24
N SER A 194 38.26 31.64 22.82
CA SER A 194 37.11 32.13 22.06
C SER A 194 35.82 31.49 22.57
N THR A 195 34.70 31.86 21.97
CA THR A 195 33.42 31.15 22.04
C THR A 195 33.00 30.81 20.61
N ALA A 196 32.19 29.78 20.39
CA ALA A 196 31.78 29.38 19.05
C ALA A 196 30.30 29.69 18.82
N GLU A 197 29.99 30.57 17.88
CA GLU A 197 28.63 31.06 17.60
C GLU A 197 28.42 31.23 16.08
N PRO A 198 27.18 31.21 15.57
CA PRO A 198 26.88 31.49 14.17
C PRO A 198 27.24 32.93 13.78
N TRP A 199 27.45 33.16 12.48
CA TRP A 199 27.86 34.46 11.94
C TRP A 199 27.00 35.64 12.41
N HIS A 200 25.67 35.48 12.48
CA HIS A 200 24.75 36.57 12.84
C HIS A 200 24.88 36.99 14.32
N VAL A 201 25.16 36.06 15.24
CA VAL A 201 25.37 36.37 16.66
C VAL A 201 26.56 37.32 16.84
N TRP A 202 27.63 37.13 16.06
CA TRP A 202 28.80 38.01 16.09
C TRP A 202 28.52 39.42 15.55
N ILE A 203 27.61 39.54 14.57
CA ILE A 203 27.20 40.84 14.02
C ILE A 203 26.29 41.57 15.01
N ASP A 204 25.35 40.85 15.62
CA ASP A 204 24.35 41.39 16.54
C ASP A 204 24.91 41.73 17.93
N HIS A 205 25.92 40.98 18.39
CA HIS A 205 26.56 41.12 19.70
C HIS A 205 28.07 41.36 19.60
N PRO A 206 28.50 42.51 19.06
CA PRO A 206 29.92 42.79 18.82
C PRO A 206 30.77 42.84 20.10
N GLU A 207 30.17 43.08 21.26
CA GLU A 207 30.83 43.04 22.58
C GLU A 207 31.47 41.68 22.89
N LEU A 208 30.97 40.60 22.28
CA LEU A 208 31.59 39.27 22.40
C LEU A 208 32.97 39.24 21.75
N GLY A 209 33.14 39.94 20.63
CA GLY A 209 34.40 40.01 19.87
C GLY A 209 35.53 40.70 20.63
N ASP A 210 35.20 41.65 21.52
CA ASP A 210 36.17 42.33 22.37
C ASP A 210 36.67 41.45 23.52
N ALA A 211 35.83 40.52 23.99
CA ALA A 211 36.14 39.65 25.11
C ALA A 211 37.09 38.49 24.74
N VAL A 212 37.02 38.00 23.51
CA VAL A 212 37.75 36.83 22.99
C VAL A 212 39.10 37.19 22.37
N ASP A 213 40.03 36.25 22.28
CA ASP A 213 41.32 36.44 21.59
C ASP A 213 41.20 36.28 20.07
N TYR A 214 40.28 35.44 19.61
CA TYR A 214 39.96 35.18 18.20
C TYR A 214 38.47 34.90 18.03
N ILE A 215 37.93 34.99 16.82
CA ILE A 215 36.51 34.75 16.53
C ILE A 215 36.34 33.32 16.04
N THR A 216 35.32 32.59 16.53
CA THR A 216 34.97 31.26 16.04
C THR A 216 33.54 31.26 15.49
N ILE A 217 33.40 31.10 14.17
CA ILE A 217 32.10 31.15 13.49
C ILE A 217 31.62 29.76 13.05
N HIS A 218 30.33 29.50 13.16
CA HIS A 218 29.69 28.34 12.54
C HIS A 218 29.01 28.71 11.23
N LEU A 219 29.24 27.92 10.18
CA LEU A 219 28.74 28.17 8.83
C LEU A 219 28.16 26.87 8.23
N LEU A 220 26.85 26.68 8.40
CA LEU A 220 26.14 25.45 8.04
C LEU A 220 25.03 25.75 7.01
N PRO A 221 25.38 25.94 5.72
CA PRO A 221 24.44 26.40 4.68
C PRO A 221 23.26 25.44 4.44
N TYR A 222 23.38 24.18 4.84
CA TYR A 222 22.27 23.22 4.81
C TYR A 222 21.05 23.73 5.61
N TRP A 223 21.28 24.26 6.81
CA TRP A 223 20.20 24.74 7.68
C TRP A 223 19.57 26.04 7.19
N GLU A 224 20.30 26.81 6.38
CA GLU A 224 19.82 28.00 5.67
C GLU A 224 18.94 27.66 4.45
N GLY A 225 18.86 26.37 4.09
CA GLY A 225 18.03 25.86 3.01
C GLY A 225 18.55 26.18 1.60
N LEU A 226 19.84 26.44 1.47
CA LEU A 226 20.50 26.80 0.21
C LEU A 226 20.85 25.55 -0.62
N PRO A 227 20.79 25.61 -1.95
CA PRO A 227 21.32 24.53 -2.79
C PRO A 227 22.85 24.43 -2.65
N VAL A 228 23.41 23.23 -2.89
CA VAL A 228 24.85 22.95 -2.69
C VAL A 228 25.76 23.87 -3.52
N ASP A 229 25.31 24.27 -4.70
CA ASP A 229 26.07 25.13 -5.62
C ASP A 229 26.23 26.57 -5.08
N ASP A 230 25.27 27.05 -4.29
CA ASP A 230 25.31 28.39 -3.70
C ASP A 230 25.97 28.41 -2.31
N ALA A 231 26.14 27.24 -1.70
CA ALA A 231 26.59 27.08 -0.32
C ALA A 231 27.96 27.71 -0.06
N LEU A 232 28.93 27.53 -0.97
CA LEU A 232 30.30 28.03 -0.80
C LEU A 232 30.37 29.56 -0.90
N ARG A 233 29.59 30.14 -1.81
CA ARG A 233 29.48 31.60 -1.96
C ARG A 233 28.94 32.21 -0.68
N PHE A 234 27.87 31.65 -0.14
CA PHE A 234 27.30 32.07 1.15
C PHE A 234 28.35 32.01 2.27
N ILE A 235 29.08 30.91 2.39
CA ILE A 235 30.13 30.75 3.42
C ILE A 235 31.19 31.85 3.30
N MET A 236 31.69 32.11 2.10
CA MET A 236 32.72 33.14 1.89
C MET A 236 32.18 34.54 2.15
N GLU A 237 30.96 34.86 1.73
CA GLU A 237 30.31 36.14 2.01
C GLU A 237 30.14 36.37 3.53
N LYS A 238 29.69 35.36 4.28
CA LYS A 238 29.53 35.47 5.73
C LYS A 238 30.87 35.53 6.47
N PHE A 239 31.85 34.75 6.02
CA PHE A 239 33.22 34.81 6.56
C PHE A 239 33.81 36.22 6.38
N ASP A 240 33.77 36.75 5.15
CA ASP A 240 34.32 38.06 4.83
C ASP A 240 33.59 39.18 5.59
N ALA A 241 32.27 39.08 5.78
CA ALA A 241 31.49 40.03 6.57
C ALA A 241 31.91 40.05 8.05
N VAL A 242 32.12 38.88 8.68
CA VAL A 242 32.60 38.81 10.07
C VAL A 242 34.05 39.30 10.17
N GLN A 243 34.91 38.94 9.22
CA GLN A 243 36.30 39.41 9.19
C GLN A 243 36.39 40.93 9.03
N ALA A 244 35.52 41.54 8.23
CA ALA A 244 35.42 43.00 8.08
C ALA A 244 34.93 43.67 9.36
N ARG A 245 34.04 43.02 10.12
CA ARG A 245 33.55 43.53 11.41
C ARG A 245 34.61 43.52 12.51
N PHE A 246 35.55 42.57 12.46
CA PHE A 246 36.62 42.38 13.43
C PHE A 246 38.01 42.32 12.77
N PRO A 247 38.50 43.41 12.15
CA PRO A 247 39.70 43.38 11.30
C PRO A 247 41.00 43.00 12.03
N GLY A 248 41.06 43.21 13.35
CA GLY A 248 42.21 42.84 14.19
C GLY A 248 42.15 41.44 14.81
N LYS A 249 41.10 40.66 14.52
CA LYS A 249 40.91 39.32 15.09
C LYS A 249 41.04 38.27 13.99
N LYS A 250 41.72 37.17 14.29
CA LYS A 250 41.71 35.98 13.45
C LYS A 250 40.31 35.35 13.51
N VAL A 251 39.72 35.07 12.36
CA VAL A 251 38.45 34.32 12.25
C VAL A 251 38.75 32.85 11.96
N VAL A 252 38.17 31.97 12.77
CA VAL A 252 38.24 30.51 12.65
C VAL A 252 36.85 29.99 12.35
N ILE A 253 36.71 29.07 11.40
CA ILE A 253 35.44 28.40 11.12
C ILE A 253 35.33 27.20 12.06
N GLY A 254 34.55 27.33 13.14
CA GLY A 254 34.36 26.29 14.14
C GLY A 254 33.60 25.08 13.61
N GLU A 255 32.65 25.28 12.70
CA GLU A 255 31.89 24.22 12.05
C GLU A 255 31.57 24.58 10.61
N VAL A 256 31.87 23.65 9.72
CA VAL A 256 31.48 23.68 8.32
C VAL A 256 31.22 22.26 7.86
N GLY A 257 30.17 22.04 7.09
CA GLY A 257 29.84 20.69 6.65
C GLY A 257 28.59 20.63 5.79
N TRP A 258 28.26 19.40 5.40
CA TRP A 258 27.03 19.07 4.72
C TRP A 258 26.63 17.63 5.08
N PRO A 259 25.36 17.33 5.33
CA PRO A 259 24.93 15.97 5.70
C PRO A 259 24.86 15.04 4.48
N SER A 260 25.26 13.77 4.67
CA SER A 260 25.22 12.76 3.59
C SER A 260 23.86 12.09 3.38
N ASP A 261 22.95 12.20 4.34
CA ASP A 261 21.56 11.72 4.28
C ASP A 261 20.69 12.60 5.19
N GLY A 262 19.39 12.67 4.94
CA GLY A 262 18.46 13.53 5.66
C GLY A 262 17.33 14.10 4.80
N VAL A 263 16.28 14.59 5.46
CA VAL A 263 15.15 15.26 4.79
C VAL A 263 15.61 16.62 4.27
N ALA A 264 15.33 16.93 3.01
CA ALA A 264 15.71 18.20 2.40
C ALA A 264 15.19 19.41 3.19
N GLN A 265 16.05 20.42 3.36
CA GLN A 265 15.72 21.69 4.00
C GLN A 265 15.66 22.77 2.92
N GLY A 266 14.47 23.24 2.55
CA GLY A 266 14.33 24.16 1.41
C GLY A 266 14.90 23.57 0.11
N ALA A 267 15.90 24.22 -0.49
CA ALA A 267 16.63 23.71 -1.66
C ALA A 267 17.84 22.84 -1.30
N ALA A 268 18.22 22.76 -0.02
CA ALA A 268 19.34 21.96 0.46
C ALA A 268 18.98 20.47 0.46
N ARG A 269 19.68 19.67 -0.35
CA ARG A 269 19.51 18.21 -0.44
C ARG A 269 20.69 17.50 0.20
N ALA A 270 20.44 16.70 1.23
CA ALA A 270 21.43 15.81 1.81
C ALA A 270 21.66 14.61 0.87
N SER A 271 22.92 14.33 0.54
CA SER A 271 23.32 13.15 -0.24
C SER A 271 24.81 12.89 -0.10
N ARG A 272 25.28 11.67 -0.39
CA ARG A 272 26.71 11.33 -0.35
C ARG A 272 27.49 12.18 -1.35
N VAL A 273 26.96 12.38 -2.55
CA VAL A 273 27.60 13.20 -3.59
C VAL A 273 27.62 14.67 -3.20
N ASN A 274 26.52 15.23 -2.68
CA ASN A 274 26.47 16.64 -2.29
C ASN A 274 27.41 16.93 -1.12
N GLN A 275 27.50 16.02 -0.14
CA GLN A 275 28.48 16.14 0.93
C GLN A 275 29.91 16.16 0.40
N ALA A 276 30.26 15.21 -0.48
CA ALA A 276 31.60 15.13 -1.07
C ALA A 276 31.93 16.35 -1.93
N LEU A 277 30.99 16.80 -2.76
CA LEU A 277 31.13 17.96 -3.63
C LEU A 277 31.37 19.23 -2.80
N PHE A 278 30.53 19.45 -1.78
CA PHE A 278 30.65 20.60 -0.89
C PHE A 278 31.99 20.61 -0.15
N LEU A 279 32.34 19.51 0.53
CA LEU A 279 33.54 19.45 1.36
C LEU A 279 34.82 19.54 0.53
N ARG A 280 34.93 18.82 -0.61
CA ARG A 280 36.12 18.88 -1.45
C ARG A 280 36.32 20.25 -2.10
N SER A 281 35.22 20.89 -2.51
CA SER A 281 35.28 22.25 -3.06
C SER A 281 35.67 23.25 -1.98
N PHE A 282 35.10 23.12 -0.78
CA PHE A 282 35.47 23.94 0.37
C PHE A 282 36.94 23.76 0.76
N PHE A 283 37.47 22.53 0.79
CA PHE A 283 38.87 22.26 1.14
C PHE A 283 39.85 22.95 0.20
N ASN A 284 39.59 22.91 -1.12
CA ASN A 284 40.42 23.60 -2.10
C ASN A 284 40.40 25.12 -1.91
N ILE A 285 39.22 25.71 -1.64
CA ILE A 285 39.11 27.15 -1.36
C ILE A 285 39.83 27.51 -0.05
N ALA A 286 39.66 26.68 0.97
CA ALA A 286 40.27 26.87 2.29
C ALA A 286 41.79 26.78 2.23
N GLU A 287 42.36 25.82 1.49
CA GLU A 287 43.79 25.70 1.25
C GLU A 287 44.33 26.93 0.49
N GLY A 288 43.64 27.37 -0.56
CA GLY A 288 44.02 28.55 -1.35
C GLY A 288 43.98 29.88 -0.57
N ARG A 289 43.05 30.02 0.38
CA ARG A 289 42.93 31.21 1.25
C ARG A 289 43.65 31.07 2.60
N GLY A 290 44.22 29.91 2.91
CA GLY A 290 44.84 29.63 4.21
C GLY A 290 43.87 29.71 5.39
N LEU A 291 42.63 29.24 5.23
CA LEU A 291 41.59 29.30 6.26
C LEU A 291 41.84 28.28 7.38
N ASP A 292 41.52 28.68 8.62
CA ASP A 292 41.53 27.83 9.81
C ASP A 292 40.09 27.35 10.07
N TYR A 293 39.86 26.03 10.03
CA TYR A 293 38.50 25.47 10.05
C TYR A 293 38.42 24.07 10.67
N PHE A 294 37.24 23.73 11.19
CA PHE A 294 36.88 22.38 11.60
C PHE A 294 35.65 21.88 10.85
N VAL A 295 35.76 20.72 10.21
CA VAL A 295 34.61 20.05 9.60
C VAL A 295 33.70 19.52 10.69
N MET A 296 32.40 19.78 10.59
CA MET A 296 31.37 19.08 11.36
C MET A 296 30.89 17.90 10.52
N GLU A 297 31.25 16.65 10.83
CA GLU A 297 32.18 16.23 11.90
C GLU A 297 33.01 15.00 11.49
N ALA A 298 33.82 14.45 12.39
CA ALA A 298 34.62 13.27 12.10
C ALA A 298 33.75 12.04 11.79
N PHE A 299 32.82 11.69 12.68
CA PHE A 299 32.00 10.48 12.60
C PHE A 299 30.52 10.83 12.68
N ASP A 300 29.69 10.06 11.98
CA ASP A 300 28.23 10.14 12.14
C ASP A 300 27.79 9.95 13.59
N GLN A 301 26.79 10.74 14.00
CA GLN A 301 26.28 10.82 15.37
C GLN A 301 24.77 10.53 15.43
N PRO A 302 24.35 9.26 15.31
CA PRO A 302 22.94 8.85 15.29
C PRO A 302 22.10 9.36 16.47
N TRP A 303 22.71 9.57 17.63
CA TRP A 303 22.03 10.05 18.82
C TRP A 303 21.44 11.45 18.63
N LYS A 304 21.94 12.25 17.67
CA LYS A 304 21.39 13.58 17.33
C LYS A 304 20.03 13.52 16.63
N VAL A 305 19.68 12.38 16.01
CA VAL A 305 18.46 12.23 15.21
C VAL A 305 17.19 12.41 16.05
N SER A 306 17.20 12.03 17.32
CA SER A 306 16.00 12.08 18.17
C SER A 306 15.48 13.49 18.45
N PHE A 307 16.32 14.53 18.34
CA PHE A 307 15.93 15.91 18.66
C PHE A 307 16.18 16.91 17.52
N GLU A 308 17.19 16.70 16.67
CA GLU A 308 17.52 17.54 15.51
C GLU A 308 17.02 16.98 14.15
N GLY A 309 16.55 15.72 14.13
CA GLY A 309 16.04 15.05 12.91
C GLY A 309 17.13 14.31 12.12
N ARG A 310 16.73 13.58 11.08
CA ARG A 310 17.60 12.63 10.36
C ARG A 310 18.94 13.21 9.92
N ALA A 311 18.95 14.41 9.33
CA ALA A 311 20.16 15.01 8.79
C ALA A 311 21.28 15.17 9.84
N ALA A 312 20.91 15.41 11.09
CA ALA A 312 21.85 15.61 12.19
C ALA A 312 22.72 14.37 12.48
N GLY A 313 22.25 13.18 12.13
CA GLY A 313 23.02 11.94 12.30
C GLY A 313 24.11 11.72 11.26
N HIS A 314 24.13 12.48 10.15
CA HIS A 314 24.87 12.13 8.94
C HIS A 314 25.95 13.14 8.49
N TRP A 315 26.46 13.95 9.41
CA TRP A 315 27.49 14.97 9.14
C TRP A 315 28.91 14.42 9.06
N GLY A 316 29.14 13.18 9.49
CA GLY A 316 30.46 12.56 9.54
C GLY A 316 31.11 12.44 8.17
N MET A 317 32.43 12.65 8.10
CA MET A 317 33.26 12.16 6.98
C MET A 317 33.40 10.63 6.99
N TYR A 318 33.29 10.04 8.18
CA TYR A 318 33.18 8.61 8.42
C TYR A 318 31.77 8.25 8.87
N ASP A 319 31.31 7.07 8.50
CA ASP A 319 30.06 6.51 9.03
C ASP A 319 30.20 6.06 10.50
N LEU A 320 29.08 5.60 11.08
CA LEU A 320 29.05 5.11 12.46
C LEU A 320 30.02 3.93 12.70
N ASP A 321 30.27 3.12 11.67
CA ASP A 321 31.15 1.95 11.73
C ASP A 321 32.61 2.28 11.35
N ARG A 322 32.94 3.58 11.26
CA ARG A 322 34.29 4.14 11.03
C ARG A 322 34.85 3.87 9.63
N HIS A 323 33.99 3.63 8.63
CA HIS A 323 34.38 3.61 7.23
C HIS A 323 34.27 5.01 6.61
N GLN A 324 35.24 5.38 5.79
CA GLN A 324 35.21 6.65 5.07
C GLN A 324 34.10 6.62 4.01
N LYS A 325 33.19 7.60 4.03
CA LYS A 325 31.98 7.57 3.19
C LYS A 325 32.25 7.72 1.70
N TRP A 326 33.33 8.42 1.33
CA TRP A 326 33.71 8.73 -0.04
C TRP A 326 35.20 9.09 -0.12
N PRO A 327 35.87 8.84 -1.26
CA PRO A 327 37.29 9.16 -1.45
C PRO A 327 37.52 10.66 -1.70
N LEU A 328 38.66 11.19 -1.22
CA LEU A 328 39.06 12.59 -1.43
C LEU A 328 39.48 12.92 -2.88
N VAL A 329 39.68 11.89 -3.71
CA VAL A 329 40.16 11.98 -5.09
C VAL A 329 39.29 11.10 -5.99
N GLY A 330 39.06 11.54 -7.22
CA GLY A 330 38.26 10.83 -8.22
C GLY A 330 36.76 11.10 -8.15
N ALA A 331 35.98 10.39 -8.95
CA ALA A 331 34.53 10.55 -8.98
C ALA A 331 33.84 9.86 -7.80
N VAL A 332 32.73 10.44 -7.34
CA VAL A 332 31.90 9.87 -6.27
C VAL A 332 30.55 9.43 -6.84
N GLN A 333 30.00 8.35 -6.31
CA GLN A 333 28.69 7.82 -6.66
C GLN A 333 27.81 7.79 -5.42
N GLU A 334 26.49 7.95 -5.59
CA GLU A 334 25.54 7.86 -4.49
C GLU A 334 25.55 6.46 -3.85
N THR A 335 25.52 5.40 -4.66
CA THR A 335 25.57 4.01 -4.18
C THR A 335 26.76 3.25 -4.80
N PRO A 336 27.93 3.19 -4.15
CA PRO A 336 29.14 2.59 -4.74
C PRO A 336 28.99 1.14 -5.25
N ALA A 337 28.14 0.34 -4.61
CA ALA A 337 27.90 -1.07 -4.95
C ALA A 337 26.62 -1.30 -5.78
N TRP A 338 26.07 -0.26 -6.42
CA TRP A 338 24.76 -0.32 -7.08
C TRP A 338 24.64 -1.46 -8.11
N PHE A 339 25.71 -1.77 -8.85
CA PHE A 339 25.66 -2.80 -9.89
C PHE A 339 25.37 -4.19 -9.30
N GLY A 340 25.98 -4.53 -8.17
CA GLY A 340 25.74 -5.82 -7.51
C GLY A 340 24.29 -5.95 -7.03
N TRP A 341 23.75 -4.88 -6.44
CA TRP A 341 22.35 -4.80 -6.01
C TRP A 341 21.37 -4.89 -7.18
N ALA A 342 21.60 -4.09 -8.23
CA ALA A 342 20.75 -4.05 -9.42
C ALA A 342 20.79 -5.38 -10.18
N PHE A 343 21.97 -5.98 -10.34
CA PHE A 343 22.14 -7.29 -10.98
C PHE A 343 21.45 -8.39 -10.18
N GLY A 344 21.67 -8.44 -8.85
CA GLY A 344 21.01 -9.41 -7.98
C GLY A 344 19.49 -9.30 -8.02
N ALA A 345 18.96 -8.07 -7.91
CA ALA A 345 17.53 -7.78 -8.03
C ALA A 345 16.97 -8.24 -9.39
N SER A 346 17.68 -7.90 -10.48
CA SER A 346 17.26 -8.24 -11.84
C SER A 346 17.28 -9.75 -12.10
N LEU A 347 18.28 -10.46 -11.57
CA LEU A 347 18.40 -11.90 -11.68
C LEU A 347 17.25 -12.61 -10.93
N ILE A 348 16.99 -12.23 -9.67
CA ILE A 348 15.92 -12.80 -8.86
C ILE A 348 14.56 -12.60 -9.54
N ALA A 349 14.26 -11.37 -9.96
CA ALA A 349 13.01 -11.05 -10.67
C ALA A 349 12.87 -11.83 -11.98
N SER A 350 13.95 -11.94 -12.76
CA SER A 350 13.96 -12.67 -14.03
C SER A 350 13.74 -14.17 -13.83
N LEU A 351 14.38 -14.78 -12.83
CA LEU A 351 14.22 -16.21 -12.54
C LEU A 351 12.80 -16.54 -12.06
N ALA A 352 12.26 -15.74 -11.14
CA ALA A 352 10.89 -15.91 -10.66
C ALA A 352 9.87 -15.73 -11.79
N THR A 353 10.02 -14.68 -12.60
CA THR A 353 9.14 -14.41 -13.75
C THR A 353 9.29 -15.49 -14.82
N PHE A 354 10.50 -15.98 -15.10
CA PHE A 354 10.72 -17.09 -16.03
C PHE A 354 10.03 -18.36 -15.55
N PHE A 355 10.16 -18.72 -14.28
CA PHE A 355 9.49 -19.89 -13.71
C PHE A 355 7.96 -19.80 -13.86
N PHE A 356 7.40 -18.62 -13.68
CA PHE A 356 5.98 -18.38 -13.89
C PHE A 356 5.58 -18.44 -15.38
N LEU A 357 6.23 -17.65 -16.23
CA LEU A 357 5.88 -17.50 -17.65
C LEU A 357 6.22 -18.72 -18.50
N SER A 358 7.20 -19.54 -18.10
CA SER A 358 7.53 -20.81 -18.77
C SER A 358 6.37 -21.81 -18.72
N ARG A 359 5.52 -21.73 -17.67
CA ARG A 359 4.29 -22.50 -17.54
C ARG A 359 3.10 -21.87 -18.26
N ARG A 360 3.29 -20.69 -18.87
CA ARG A 360 2.23 -19.85 -19.45
C ARG A 360 2.51 -19.47 -20.90
N PRO A 361 2.62 -20.45 -21.82
CA PRO A 361 2.81 -20.18 -23.24
C PRO A 361 1.59 -19.49 -23.89
N ASP A 362 0.44 -19.49 -23.20
CA ASP A 362 -0.81 -18.84 -23.61
C ASP A 362 -0.77 -17.31 -23.58
N ILE A 363 0.15 -16.71 -22.82
CA ILE A 363 0.30 -15.26 -22.71
C ILE A 363 1.14 -14.74 -23.89
N ARG A 364 0.62 -13.77 -24.64
CA ARG A 364 1.36 -13.10 -25.73
C ARG A 364 2.53 -12.27 -25.19
N TRP A 365 3.47 -11.91 -26.06
CA TRP A 365 4.71 -11.23 -25.65
C TRP A 365 4.45 -9.89 -24.93
N GLN A 366 3.38 -9.16 -25.26
CA GLN A 366 3.01 -7.92 -24.57
C GLN A 366 2.66 -8.16 -23.10
N GLY A 367 1.89 -9.22 -22.81
CA GLY A 367 1.57 -9.61 -21.44
C GLY A 367 2.81 -10.08 -20.68
N LYS A 368 3.73 -10.79 -21.37
CA LYS A 368 5.02 -11.18 -20.79
C LYS A 368 5.88 -9.96 -20.43
N LEU A 369 5.93 -8.96 -21.32
CA LEU A 369 6.67 -7.70 -21.12
C LEU A 369 6.11 -6.94 -19.91
N MET A 370 4.78 -6.79 -19.84
CA MET A 370 4.12 -6.12 -18.73
C MET A 370 4.40 -6.81 -17.39
N LEU A 371 4.26 -8.15 -17.33
CA LEU A 371 4.52 -8.90 -16.10
C LEU A 371 6.00 -8.90 -15.70
N ALA A 372 6.91 -8.98 -16.66
CA ALA A 372 8.34 -8.85 -16.41
C ALA A 372 8.67 -7.45 -15.86
N GLY A 373 8.11 -6.38 -16.45
CA GLY A 373 8.29 -5.02 -15.97
C GLY A 373 7.76 -4.81 -14.55
N LEU A 374 6.54 -5.28 -14.26
CA LEU A 374 5.96 -5.20 -12.90
C LEU A 374 6.77 -5.99 -11.87
N SER A 375 7.23 -7.21 -12.22
CA SER A 375 8.06 -8.01 -11.32
C SER A 375 9.43 -7.39 -11.08
N GLN A 376 10.03 -6.78 -12.10
CA GLN A 376 11.32 -6.09 -11.96
C GLN A 376 11.16 -4.85 -11.09
N GLY A 377 10.10 -4.05 -11.31
CA GLY A 377 9.76 -2.92 -10.44
C GLY A 377 9.51 -3.32 -8.98
N PHE A 378 8.80 -4.44 -8.74
CA PHE A 378 8.58 -4.99 -7.40
C PHE A 378 9.91 -5.25 -6.68
N VAL A 379 10.82 -6.00 -7.31
CA VAL A 379 12.08 -6.40 -6.67
C VAL A 379 13.03 -5.20 -6.55
N ALA A 380 13.11 -4.35 -7.57
CA ALA A 380 13.92 -3.13 -7.55
C ALA A 380 13.56 -2.22 -6.37
N LEU A 381 12.26 -1.97 -6.20
CA LEU A 381 11.76 -1.15 -5.11
C LEU A 381 12.03 -1.79 -3.74
N GLY A 382 11.84 -3.10 -3.61
CA GLY A 382 12.22 -3.84 -2.40
C GLY A 382 13.71 -3.70 -2.09
N THR A 383 14.58 -3.77 -3.10
CA THR A 383 16.02 -3.55 -2.97
C THR A 383 16.34 -2.12 -2.53
N CYS A 384 15.70 -1.10 -3.11
CA CYS A 384 15.87 0.29 -2.68
C CYS A 384 15.45 0.49 -1.22
N VAL A 385 14.37 -0.16 -0.77
CA VAL A 385 13.93 -0.10 0.63
C VAL A 385 14.95 -0.75 1.56
N VAL A 386 15.51 -1.91 1.19
CA VAL A 386 16.57 -2.57 1.97
C VAL A 386 17.82 -1.69 2.06
N LEU A 387 18.23 -1.06 0.96
CA LEU A 387 19.35 -0.12 0.94
C LEU A 387 19.10 1.06 1.88
N ALA A 388 17.94 1.70 1.77
CA ALA A 388 17.57 2.82 2.63
C ALA A 388 17.56 2.42 4.13
N MET A 389 17.07 1.21 4.46
CA MET A 389 17.13 0.69 5.83
C MET A 389 18.56 0.45 6.32
N SER A 390 19.47 0.04 5.43
CA SER A 390 20.87 -0.21 5.81
C SER A 390 21.66 1.07 6.08
N GLU A 391 21.26 2.18 5.48
CA GLU A 391 21.92 3.49 5.64
C GLU A 391 21.29 4.35 6.73
N THR A 392 20.02 4.09 7.09
CA THR A 392 19.32 4.85 8.14
C THR A 392 19.73 4.36 9.53
N TYR A 393 20.17 5.26 10.42
CA TYR A 393 20.37 4.92 11.83
C TYR A 393 19.04 4.93 12.58
N MET A 394 18.48 3.75 12.84
CA MET A 394 17.12 3.61 13.35
C MET A 394 17.05 3.41 14.85
N SER A 395 16.15 4.14 15.51
CA SER A 395 15.69 3.81 16.87
C SER A 395 14.77 2.57 16.84
N THR A 396 14.52 1.96 18.00
CA THR A 396 13.59 0.81 18.12
C THR A 396 12.20 1.15 17.59
N THR A 397 11.66 2.33 17.95
CA THR A 397 10.35 2.80 17.48
C THR A 397 10.33 2.99 15.97
N ALA A 398 11.38 3.61 15.40
CA ALA A 398 11.52 3.74 13.95
C ALA A 398 11.58 2.37 13.27
N GLY A 399 12.29 1.40 13.86
CA GLY A 399 12.35 0.02 13.37
C GLY A 399 10.97 -0.66 13.26
N VAL A 400 10.10 -0.43 14.26
CA VAL A 400 8.71 -0.95 14.23
C VAL A 400 7.90 -0.28 13.12
N VAL A 401 7.95 1.05 13.00
CA VAL A 401 7.22 1.79 11.95
C VAL A 401 7.64 1.33 10.56
N TRP A 402 8.94 1.22 10.32
CA TRP A 402 9.47 0.72 9.04
C TRP A 402 9.06 -0.71 8.76
N SER A 403 9.06 -1.58 9.77
CA SER A 403 8.61 -2.97 9.59
C SER A 403 7.15 -3.02 9.12
N LEU A 404 6.29 -2.16 9.68
CA LEU A 404 4.89 -2.02 9.26
C LEU A 404 4.78 -1.46 7.82
N LEU A 405 5.58 -0.45 7.48
CA LEU A 405 5.60 0.14 6.13
C LEU A 405 6.10 -0.88 5.09
N VAL A 406 7.17 -1.63 5.38
CA VAL A 406 7.69 -2.70 4.51
C VAL A 406 6.66 -3.79 4.32
N PHE A 407 6.02 -4.25 5.40
CA PHE A 407 4.95 -5.24 5.30
C PHE A 407 3.80 -4.75 4.42
N GLY A 408 3.35 -3.51 4.65
CA GLY A 408 2.36 -2.83 3.82
C GLY A 408 2.75 -2.77 2.34
N GLN A 409 3.99 -2.38 2.07
CA GLN A 409 4.57 -2.25 0.75
C GLN A 409 4.57 -3.59 0.01
N VAL A 410 4.96 -4.68 0.67
CA VAL A 410 4.94 -6.03 0.10
C VAL A 410 3.53 -6.45 -0.29
N LEU A 411 2.53 -6.22 0.57
CA LEU A 411 1.14 -6.54 0.28
C LEU A 411 0.58 -5.71 -0.90
N LEU A 412 0.89 -4.42 -0.91
CA LEU A 412 0.49 -3.48 -1.96
C LEU A 412 1.05 -3.90 -3.32
N LEU A 413 2.34 -4.21 -3.38
CA LEU A 413 2.97 -4.65 -4.61
C LEU A 413 2.52 -6.07 -5.01
N GLY A 414 2.18 -6.94 -4.06
CA GLY A 414 1.53 -8.21 -4.33
C GLY A 414 0.16 -8.04 -4.98
N LEU A 415 -0.61 -7.01 -4.57
CA LEU A 415 -1.89 -6.67 -5.18
C LEU A 415 -1.69 -6.15 -6.60
N LEU A 416 -0.69 -5.28 -6.81
CA LEU A 416 -0.31 -4.79 -8.12
C LEU A 416 0.05 -5.94 -9.08
N LEU A 417 0.83 -6.92 -8.62
CA LEU A 417 1.19 -8.10 -9.41
C LEU A 417 -0.02 -8.98 -9.74
N SER A 418 -0.94 -9.15 -8.78
CA SER A 418 -2.20 -9.88 -8.99
C SER A 418 -3.06 -9.24 -10.07
N ASP A 419 -3.30 -7.94 -9.94
CA ASP A 419 -4.11 -7.16 -10.86
C ASP A 419 -3.44 -7.08 -12.24
N GLY A 420 -2.11 -6.92 -12.27
CA GLY A 420 -1.30 -7.02 -13.48
C GLY A 420 -1.43 -8.37 -14.17
N PHE A 421 -1.47 -9.45 -13.40
CA PHE A 421 -1.70 -10.79 -13.95
C PHE A 421 -3.09 -10.94 -14.56
N GLU A 422 -4.15 -10.51 -13.87
CA GLU A 422 -5.52 -10.56 -14.40
C GLU A 422 -5.64 -9.75 -15.70
N LEU A 423 -5.04 -8.55 -15.74
CA LEU A 423 -5.01 -7.70 -16.92
C LEU A 423 -4.24 -8.38 -18.07
N ALA A 424 -3.08 -8.96 -17.77
CA ALA A 424 -2.25 -9.66 -18.76
C ALA A 424 -3.01 -10.83 -19.38
N GLU A 425 -3.66 -11.62 -18.54
CA GLU A 425 -4.46 -12.76 -18.96
C GLU A 425 -5.66 -12.32 -19.79
N THR A 426 -6.39 -11.29 -19.37
CA THR A 426 -7.62 -10.87 -20.04
C THR A 426 -7.36 -10.21 -21.41
N LEU A 427 -6.31 -9.39 -21.53
CA LEU A 427 -5.99 -8.65 -22.75
C LEU A 427 -5.06 -9.40 -23.70
N PHE A 428 -4.07 -10.11 -23.15
CA PHE A 428 -2.98 -10.71 -23.92
C PHE A 428 -2.94 -12.24 -23.81
N GLY A 429 -3.78 -12.83 -22.97
CA GLY A 429 -3.98 -14.28 -22.92
C GLY A 429 -4.91 -14.78 -24.02
N ARG A 430 -4.77 -16.05 -24.38
CA ARG A 430 -5.74 -16.75 -25.23
C ARG A 430 -6.98 -17.14 -24.41
N VAL A 431 -7.78 -16.15 -23.99
CA VAL A 431 -9.03 -16.35 -23.25
C VAL A 431 -10.12 -16.77 -24.24
N SER A 432 -10.26 -18.09 -24.42
CA SER A 432 -11.30 -18.74 -25.23
C SER A 432 -11.21 -20.27 -25.19
N LYS A 433 -10.30 -20.87 -24.39
CA LYS A 433 -10.10 -22.32 -24.41
C LYS A 433 -11.30 -23.06 -23.82
N ARG A 434 -11.99 -22.44 -22.85
CA ARG A 434 -13.21 -23.00 -22.24
C ARG A 434 -14.39 -22.10 -22.60
N ARG A 435 -14.87 -22.20 -23.84
CA ARG A 435 -16.09 -21.52 -24.27
C ARG A 435 -17.26 -22.50 -24.25
N TRP A 436 -18.28 -22.20 -23.45
CA TRP A 436 -19.50 -23.00 -23.33
C TRP A 436 -20.70 -22.17 -23.81
N PRO A 437 -20.89 -22.03 -25.13
CA PRO A 437 -22.05 -21.32 -25.66
C PRO A 437 -23.33 -22.08 -25.33
N ALA A 438 -24.42 -21.35 -25.14
CA ALA A 438 -25.73 -21.94 -24.91
C ALA A 438 -26.30 -22.54 -26.21
N LEU A 439 -25.83 -23.73 -26.57
CA LEU A 439 -26.30 -24.42 -27.78
C LEU A 439 -27.59 -25.20 -27.47
N PRO A 440 -28.52 -25.28 -28.44
CA PRO A 440 -29.70 -26.13 -28.28
C PRO A 440 -29.28 -27.59 -28.13
N ALA A 441 -30.05 -28.35 -27.36
CA ALA A 441 -29.91 -29.80 -27.30
C ALA A 441 -30.06 -30.39 -28.72
N PRO A 442 -29.16 -31.29 -29.18
CA PRO A 442 -29.36 -32.06 -30.39
C PRO A 442 -30.70 -32.80 -30.39
N ASP A 443 -31.35 -32.88 -31.55
CA ASP A 443 -32.63 -33.56 -31.69
C ASP A 443 -32.53 -35.03 -31.24
N GLY A 444 -33.50 -35.49 -30.44
CA GLY A 444 -33.53 -36.85 -29.88
C GLY A 444 -32.64 -37.08 -28.65
N MET A 445 -31.93 -36.07 -28.17
CA MET A 445 -31.16 -36.17 -26.91
C MET A 445 -32.09 -36.36 -25.71
N ALA A 446 -31.87 -37.42 -24.93
CA ALA A 446 -32.57 -37.62 -23.66
C ALA A 446 -32.18 -36.51 -22.68
N LEU A 447 -33.17 -35.73 -22.26
CA LEU A 447 -33.00 -34.61 -21.34
C LEU A 447 -33.29 -35.08 -19.91
N PRO A 448 -32.41 -34.82 -18.92
CA PRO A 448 -32.64 -35.23 -17.55
C PRO A 448 -33.78 -34.43 -16.92
N LYS A 449 -34.57 -35.06 -16.04
CA LYS A 449 -35.53 -34.34 -15.21
C LYS A 449 -34.83 -33.35 -14.31
N VAL A 450 -35.34 -32.12 -14.28
CA VAL A 450 -34.80 -31.00 -13.48
C VAL A 450 -35.77 -30.67 -12.34
N SER A 451 -35.28 -30.63 -11.10
CA SER A 451 -36.01 -30.08 -9.96
C SER A 451 -35.54 -28.67 -9.67
N ILE A 452 -36.38 -27.67 -9.89
CA ILE A 452 -36.06 -26.26 -9.69
C ILE A 452 -36.42 -25.88 -8.25
N HIS A 453 -35.45 -25.40 -7.48
CA HIS A 453 -35.63 -24.94 -6.11
C HIS A 453 -35.69 -23.41 -6.10
N LEU A 454 -36.81 -22.87 -5.61
CA LEU A 454 -37.10 -21.45 -5.49
C LEU A 454 -37.29 -21.09 -4.01
N PRO A 455 -36.22 -20.70 -3.29
CA PRO A 455 -36.34 -20.21 -1.92
C PRO A 455 -36.90 -18.78 -1.90
N ILE A 456 -37.85 -18.50 -1.01
CA ILE A 456 -38.45 -17.17 -0.81
C ILE A 456 -38.45 -16.81 0.69
N CYS A 457 -38.24 -15.52 1.01
CA CYS A 457 -38.24 -14.94 2.34
C CYS A 457 -38.66 -13.45 2.30
N ASN A 458 -39.90 -13.18 2.69
CA ASN A 458 -40.51 -11.84 2.80
C ASN A 458 -40.55 -11.01 1.50
N GLU A 459 -40.37 -11.58 0.31
CA GLU A 459 -40.50 -10.82 -0.93
C GLU A 459 -41.96 -10.41 -1.20
N PRO A 460 -42.18 -9.31 -1.94
CA PRO A 460 -43.51 -8.95 -2.39
C PRO A 460 -44.14 -10.09 -3.21
N PRO A 461 -45.38 -10.53 -2.91
CA PRO A 461 -46.01 -11.65 -3.60
C PRO A 461 -46.02 -11.50 -5.12
N GLN A 462 -46.27 -10.28 -5.62
CA GLN A 462 -46.32 -10.02 -7.05
C GLN A 462 -45.01 -10.35 -7.76
N MET A 463 -43.87 -10.04 -7.14
CA MET A 463 -42.55 -10.34 -7.70
C MET A 463 -42.36 -11.85 -7.86
N VAL A 464 -42.72 -12.61 -6.83
CA VAL A 464 -42.62 -14.08 -6.85
C VAL A 464 -43.57 -14.68 -7.90
N ARG A 465 -44.79 -14.12 -8.04
CA ARG A 465 -45.73 -14.54 -9.10
C ARG A 465 -45.15 -14.37 -10.50
N GLU A 466 -44.47 -13.26 -10.79
CA GLU A 466 -43.83 -13.06 -12.09
C GLU A 466 -42.75 -14.12 -12.36
N THR A 467 -41.93 -14.44 -11.36
CA THR A 467 -40.92 -15.51 -11.44
C THR A 467 -41.58 -16.87 -11.69
N LEU A 468 -42.66 -17.19 -10.98
CA LEU A 468 -43.40 -18.44 -11.17
C LEU A 468 -44.03 -18.55 -12.57
N ASN A 469 -44.58 -17.45 -13.11
CA ASN A 469 -45.10 -17.42 -14.47
C ASN A 469 -43.98 -17.65 -15.50
N ALA A 470 -42.81 -17.01 -15.33
CA ALA A 470 -41.66 -17.25 -16.21
C ALA A 470 -41.17 -18.71 -16.16
N LEU A 471 -41.22 -19.35 -14.98
CA LEU A 471 -40.92 -20.78 -14.83
C LEU A 471 -41.98 -21.68 -15.49
N ALA A 472 -43.25 -21.28 -15.50
CA ALA A 472 -44.32 -22.02 -16.15
C ALA A 472 -44.20 -22.01 -17.69
N GLU A 473 -43.53 -21.00 -18.25
CA GLU A 473 -43.27 -20.84 -19.69
C GLU A 473 -42.01 -21.60 -20.17
N LEU A 474 -41.31 -22.34 -19.31
CA LEU A 474 -40.11 -23.09 -19.69
C LEU A 474 -40.41 -24.14 -20.77
N ASP A 475 -39.69 -24.06 -21.90
CA ASP A 475 -39.68 -25.05 -22.97
C ASP A 475 -38.78 -26.23 -22.59
N TYR A 476 -39.29 -27.07 -21.68
CA TYR A 476 -38.60 -28.27 -21.22
C TYR A 476 -39.58 -29.39 -20.89
N PRO A 477 -39.32 -30.64 -21.33
CA PRO A 477 -40.32 -31.71 -21.26
C PRO A 477 -40.61 -32.19 -19.84
N ASP A 478 -39.59 -32.28 -18.97
CA ASP A 478 -39.71 -32.91 -17.66
C ASP A 478 -39.00 -32.09 -16.56
N PHE A 479 -39.78 -31.35 -15.78
CA PHE A 479 -39.31 -30.58 -14.65
C PHE A 479 -40.38 -30.43 -13.56
N GLU A 480 -39.93 -30.16 -12.34
CA GLU A 480 -40.76 -29.71 -11.22
C GLU A 480 -40.21 -28.40 -10.64
N VAL A 481 -41.06 -27.66 -9.92
CA VAL A 481 -40.69 -26.46 -9.19
C VAL A 481 -41.08 -26.62 -7.73
N LEU A 482 -40.10 -26.57 -6.85
CA LEU A 482 -40.27 -26.55 -5.40
C LEU A 482 -40.11 -25.11 -4.92
N VAL A 483 -41.17 -24.55 -4.35
CA VAL A 483 -41.18 -23.20 -3.77
C VAL A 483 -41.11 -23.34 -2.26
N ILE A 484 -40.07 -22.77 -1.66
CA ILE A 484 -39.77 -22.95 -0.23
C ILE A 484 -39.77 -21.58 0.44
N ASP A 485 -40.89 -21.25 1.08
CA ASP A 485 -40.98 -20.08 1.94
C ASP A 485 -40.33 -20.37 3.30
N ASN A 486 -39.30 -19.58 3.62
CA ASN A 486 -38.57 -19.71 4.87
C ASN A 486 -38.41 -18.37 5.58
N ASN A 487 -38.65 -18.37 6.89
CA ASN A 487 -38.50 -17.20 7.76
C ASN A 487 -39.40 -16.00 7.38
N THR A 488 -40.49 -16.23 6.65
CA THR A 488 -41.59 -15.27 6.49
C THR A 488 -42.60 -15.48 7.61
N THR A 489 -42.92 -14.42 8.36
CA THR A 489 -43.92 -14.49 9.44
C THR A 489 -45.27 -13.92 9.07
N ASP A 490 -45.31 -13.11 8.01
CA ASP A 490 -46.52 -12.42 7.56
C ASP A 490 -47.27 -13.28 6.51
N PRO A 491 -48.49 -13.76 6.83
CA PRO A 491 -49.31 -14.53 5.88
C PRO A 491 -49.61 -13.79 4.57
N ALA A 492 -49.72 -12.46 4.62
CA ALA A 492 -49.99 -11.66 3.42
C ALA A 492 -48.87 -11.74 2.37
N LEU A 493 -47.68 -12.20 2.75
CA LEU A 493 -46.54 -12.35 1.85
C LEU A 493 -46.46 -13.75 1.22
N TRP A 494 -46.87 -14.82 1.91
CA TRP A 494 -46.68 -16.19 1.43
C TRP A 494 -47.96 -16.89 0.97
N GLU A 495 -49.13 -16.59 1.56
CA GLU A 495 -50.41 -17.20 1.16
C GLU A 495 -50.75 -16.92 -0.32
N PRO A 496 -50.60 -15.68 -0.86
CA PRO A 496 -50.91 -15.43 -2.27
C PRO A 496 -49.97 -16.16 -3.23
N VAL A 497 -48.75 -16.48 -2.78
CA VAL A 497 -47.78 -17.27 -3.55
C VAL A 497 -48.19 -18.74 -3.56
N ALA A 498 -48.62 -19.28 -2.41
CA ALA A 498 -49.14 -20.65 -2.30
C ALA A 498 -50.35 -20.88 -3.21
N GLU A 499 -51.32 -19.95 -3.19
CA GLU A 499 -52.50 -19.98 -4.06
C GLU A 499 -52.11 -19.91 -5.56
N HIS A 500 -51.09 -19.12 -5.89
CA HIS A 500 -50.62 -19.02 -7.26
C HIS A 500 -49.93 -20.32 -7.72
N CYS A 501 -49.13 -20.97 -6.87
CA CYS A 501 -48.54 -22.28 -7.14
C CYS A 501 -49.64 -23.33 -7.41
N ALA A 502 -50.69 -23.36 -6.59
CA ALA A 502 -51.81 -24.27 -6.77
C ALA A 502 -52.52 -24.06 -8.14
N ARG A 503 -52.63 -22.81 -8.61
CA ARG A 503 -53.19 -22.49 -9.94
C ARG A 503 -52.31 -22.91 -11.10
N LEU A 504 -50.98 -22.85 -10.95
CA LEU A 504 -50.03 -23.29 -12.00
C LEU A 504 -49.96 -24.82 -12.14
N GLY A 505 -50.55 -25.56 -11.18
CA GLY A 505 -50.79 -27.00 -11.28
C GLY A 505 -49.72 -27.85 -10.58
N ALA A 506 -49.83 -29.17 -10.73
CA ALA A 506 -49.10 -30.15 -9.93
C ALA A 506 -47.56 -30.10 -10.05
N ARG A 507 -47.01 -29.43 -11.07
CA ARG A 507 -45.56 -29.21 -11.22
C ARG A 507 -45.01 -28.22 -10.20
N PHE A 508 -45.86 -27.38 -9.60
CA PHE A 508 -45.48 -26.33 -8.65
C PHE A 508 -45.89 -26.72 -7.22
N ARG A 509 -44.91 -27.14 -6.41
CA ARG A 509 -45.11 -27.60 -5.04
C ARG A 509 -44.65 -26.52 -4.06
N PHE A 510 -45.55 -26.05 -3.21
CA PHE A 510 -45.27 -24.99 -2.24
C PHE A 510 -45.10 -25.54 -0.82
N TYR A 511 -44.09 -25.02 -0.11
CA TYR A 511 -43.79 -25.37 1.27
C TYR A 511 -43.56 -24.10 2.10
N HIS A 512 -44.32 -23.95 3.19
CA HIS A 512 -44.09 -22.91 4.19
C HIS A 512 -43.45 -23.53 5.44
N LEU A 513 -42.22 -23.12 5.74
CA LEU A 513 -41.43 -23.69 6.85
C LEU A 513 -41.50 -22.86 8.14
N GLY A 514 -42.12 -21.68 8.11
CA GLY A 514 -42.08 -20.73 9.22
C GLY A 514 -40.63 -20.37 9.59
N LYS A 515 -40.29 -20.42 10.89
CA LYS A 515 -38.92 -20.14 11.35
C LYS A 515 -38.02 -21.36 11.14
N TRP A 516 -37.08 -21.26 10.19
CA TRP A 516 -36.22 -22.37 9.76
C TRP A 516 -34.72 -22.05 9.88
N PRO A 517 -33.88 -22.96 10.43
CA PRO A 517 -32.44 -22.72 10.58
C PRO A 517 -31.70 -22.70 9.23
N GLY A 518 -30.46 -22.19 9.24
CA GLY A 518 -29.59 -22.24 8.06
C GLY A 518 -29.94 -21.27 6.92
N PHE A 519 -30.93 -20.37 7.12
CA PHE A 519 -31.39 -19.39 6.12
C PHE A 519 -31.65 -20.04 4.75
N LYS A 520 -31.13 -19.46 3.65
CA LYS A 520 -31.30 -19.99 2.29
C LYS A 520 -30.71 -21.38 2.13
N GLY A 521 -29.50 -21.64 2.65
CA GLY A 521 -28.89 -22.98 2.62
C GLY A 521 -29.75 -24.06 3.30
N GLY A 522 -30.35 -23.74 4.45
CA GLY A 522 -31.25 -24.65 5.16
C GLY A 522 -32.57 -24.92 4.42
N ALA A 523 -33.12 -23.91 3.74
CA ALA A 523 -34.29 -24.07 2.88
C ALA A 523 -33.99 -24.93 1.65
N LEU A 524 -32.83 -24.74 1.02
CA LEU A 524 -32.39 -25.56 -0.11
C LEU A 524 -32.08 -27.00 0.29
N ASN A 525 -31.56 -27.24 1.50
CA ASN A 525 -31.39 -28.59 2.04
C ASN A 525 -32.73 -29.28 2.32
N PHE A 526 -33.77 -28.53 2.70
CA PHE A 526 -35.13 -29.06 2.77
C PHE A 526 -35.65 -29.43 1.37
N ALA A 527 -35.53 -28.53 0.40
CA ALA A 527 -35.92 -28.77 -0.99
C ALA A 527 -35.22 -29.99 -1.61
N LEU A 528 -33.94 -30.21 -1.30
CA LEU A 528 -33.17 -31.36 -1.77
C LEU A 528 -33.78 -32.70 -1.29
N ARG A 529 -34.33 -32.75 -0.08
CA ARG A 529 -35.01 -33.95 0.44
C ARG A 529 -36.36 -34.19 -0.24
N GLU A 530 -37.06 -33.12 -0.61
CA GLU A 530 -38.37 -33.15 -1.27
C GLU A 530 -38.30 -33.32 -2.79
N THR A 531 -37.08 -33.28 -3.34
CA THR A 531 -36.80 -33.42 -4.78
C THR A 531 -37.26 -34.79 -5.29
N ALA A 532 -38.00 -34.78 -6.40
CA ALA A 532 -38.51 -35.98 -7.04
C ALA A 532 -37.41 -37.05 -7.21
N PRO A 533 -37.65 -38.33 -6.87
CA PRO A 533 -36.59 -39.37 -6.88
C PRO A 533 -35.92 -39.58 -8.24
N ASP A 534 -36.64 -39.33 -9.33
CA ASP A 534 -36.20 -39.43 -10.72
C ASP A 534 -35.49 -38.18 -11.25
N ALA A 535 -35.46 -37.08 -10.48
CA ALA A 535 -34.72 -35.87 -10.85
C ALA A 535 -33.21 -36.09 -10.72
N ALA A 536 -32.48 -35.91 -11.82
CA ALA A 536 -31.01 -36.05 -11.88
C ALA A 536 -30.27 -34.72 -11.73
N VAL A 537 -30.97 -33.60 -11.93
CA VAL A 537 -30.42 -32.24 -11.90
C VAL A 537 -31.27 -31.36 -10.97
N VAL A 538 -30.61 -30.55 -10.16
CA VAL A 538 -31.23 -29.54 -9.30
C VAL A 538 -30.91 -28.16 -9.88
N GLY A 539 -31.94 -27.38 -10.20
CA GLY A 539 -31.81 -25.97 -10.57
C GLY A 539 -32.06 -25.07 -9.36
N VAL A 540 -31.34 -23.95 -9.26
CA VAL A 540 -31.63 -22.93 -8.23
C VAL A 540 -31.80 -21.58 -8.90
N ILE A 541 -32.89 -20.91 -8.56
CA ILE A 541 -33.26 -19.59 -9.05
C ILE A 541 -33.72 -18.72 -7.88
N ASP A 542 -33.35 -17.45 -7.88
CA ASP A 542 -33.83 -16.48 -6.90
C ASP A 542 -35.26 -16.02 -7.23
N SER A 543 -35.96 -15.55 -6.20
CA SER A 543 -37.39 -15.15 -6.21
C SER A 543 -37.73 -14.00 -7.15
N ASP A 544 -36.74 -13.27 -7.64
CA ASP A 544 -36.86 -12.06 -8.47
C ASP A 544 -36.46 -12.24 -9.94
N TYR A 545 -36.03 -13.44 -10.33
CA TYR A 545 -35.50 -13.73 -11.67
C TYR A 545 -36.56 -14.16 -12.66
N LEU A 546 -36.65 -13.43 -13.78
CA LEU A 546 -37.37 -13.90 -14.96
C LEU A 546 -36.43 -14.69 -15.85
N VAL A 547 -36.65 -16.01 -15.93
CA VAL A 547 -35.87 -16.91 -16.79
C VAL A 547 -36.33 -16.81 -18.24
N ARG A 548 -35.43 -17.13 -19.17
CA ARG A 548 -35.80 -17.35 -20.56
C ARG A 548 -36.46 -18.73 -20.71
N PRO A 549 -37.48 -18.86 -21.58
CA PRO A 549 -38.13 -20.15 -21.86
C PRO A 549 -37.15 -21.26 -22.25
N ASP A 550 -36.07 -20.93 -22.94
CA ASP A 550 -35.06 -21.87 -23.45
C ASP A 550 -33.91 -22.19 -22.47
N TRP A 551 -33.97 -21.69 -21.22
CA TRP A 551 -32.87 -21.85 -20.24
C TRP A 551 -32.48 -23.31 -19.99
N LEU A 552 -33.43 -24.15 -19.58
CA LEU A 552 -33.13 -25.56 -19.28
C LEU A 552 -32.68 -26.32 -20.53
N ARG A 553 -33.34 -26.08 -21.68
CA ARG A 553 -33.02 -26.74 -22.96
C ARG A 553 -31.59 -26.45 -23.43
N ARG A 554 -31.02 -25.30 -23.08
CA ARG A 554 -29.64 -24.92 -23.43
C ARG A 554 -28.60 -25.31 -22.39
N MET A 555 -28.97 -25.43 -21.12
CA MET A 555 -28.02 -25.64 -20.02
C MET A 555 -27.98 -27.09 -19.53
N ALA A 556 -29.11 -27.79 -19.50
CA ALA A 556 -29.18 -29.20 -19.07
C ALA A 556 -28.33 -30.17 -19.93
N PRO A 557 -28.17 -29.98 -21.27
CA PRO A 557 -27.36 -30.87 -22.10
C PRO A 557 -25.90 -31.02 -21.66
N PHE A 558 -25.33 -30.05 -20.93
CA PHE A 558 -23.97 -30.15 -20.41
C PHE A 558 -23.78 -31.33 -19.43
N PHE A 559 -24.86 -31.81 -18.79
CA PHE A 559 -24.80 -32.96 -17.88
C PHE A 559 -24.66 -34.32 -18.58
N ASN A 560 -24.69 -34.37 -19.91
CA ASN A 560 -24.28 -35.57 -20.65
C ASN A 560 -22.78 -35.86 -20.49
N ARG A 561 -22.01 -34.84 -20.09
CA ARG A 561 -20.62 -35.02 -19.67
C ARG A 561 -20.61 -35.44 -18.19
N PRO A 562 -20.20 -36.68 -17.87
CA PRO A 562 -20.27 -37.21 -16.51
C PRO A 562 -19.40 -36.43 -15.53
N GLU A 563 -18.37 -35.73 -15.99
CA GLU A 563 -17.48 -34.89 -15.19
C GLU A 563 -18.10 -33.54 -14.77
N VAL A 564 -19.17 -33.08 -15.43
CA VAL A 564 -19.81 -31.79 -15.11
C VAL A 564 -20.64 -31.92 -13.84
N GLY A 565 -20.24 -31.15 -12.81
CA GLY A 565 -20.95 -31.08 -11.53
C GLY A 565 -21.98 -29.96 -11.49
N PHE A 566 -21.70 -28.81 -12.13
CA PHE A 566 -22.66 -27.72 -12.22
C PHE A 566 -22.43 -26.81 -13.43
N THR A 567 -23.49 -26.13 -13.84
CA THR A 567 -23.50 -25.11 -14.88
C THR A 567 -24.00 -23.79 -14.31
N GLN A 568 -23.37 -22.68 -14.66
CA GLN A 568 -23.69 -21.35 -14.16
C GLN A 568 -23.86 -20.38 -15.33
N SER A 569 -24.94 -19.59 -15.31
CA SER A 569 -25.11 -18.41 -16.19
C SER A 569 -24.80 -17.12 -15.39
N PRO A 570 -24.49 -15.98 -16.04
CA PRO A 570 -24.34 -14.70 -15.34
C PRO A 570 -25.58 -14.32 -14.54
N GLN A 571 -25.38 -13.56 -13.47
CA GLN A 571 -26.44 -12.72 -12.93
C GLN A 571 -26.58 -11.50 -13.84
N ASP A 572 -27.76 -11.35 -14.45
CA ASP A 572 -28.10 -10.22 -15.32
C ASP A 572 -29.36 -9.56 -14.78
N TYR A 573 -29.60 -8.30 -15.16
CA TYR A 573 -30.60 -7.46 -14.49
C TYR A 573 -31.49 -6.72 -15.47
N ARG A 574 -32.79 -6.62 -15.15
CA ARG A 574 -33.81 -5.99 -16.02
C ARG A 574 -34.05 -4.50 -15.71
N ASP A 575 -33.59 -4.02 -14.56
CA ASP A 575 -33.90 -2.70 -14.01
C ASP A 575 -32.74 -1.69 -14.10
N GLY A 576 -31.73 -1.95 -14.93
CA GLY A 576 -30.59 -1.05 -15.15
C GLY A 576 -30.93 0.35 -15.69
N ASN A 577 -32.12 0.52 -16.27
CA ASN A 577 -32.63 1.82 -16.75
C ASN A 577 -33.43 2.58 -15.68
N GLY A 578 -33.58 2.03 -14.47
CA GLY A 578 -34.38 2.60 -13.37
C GLY A 578 -33.78 3.85 -12.70
N GLY A 579 -32.91 4.59 -13.38
CA GLY A 579 -32.23 5.78 -12.88
C GLY A 579 -30.70 5.66 -12.91
N LEU A 580 -30.01 6.77 -12.60
CA LEU A 580 -28.55 6.82 -12.63
C LEU A 580 -27.92 5.82 -11.66
N PHE A 581 -28.42 5.71 -10.42
CA PHE A 581 -27.92 4.77 -9.42
C PHE A 581 -27.89 3.32 -9.94
N LYS A 582 -29.03 2.84 -10.46
CA LYS A 582 -29.16 1.49 -11.02
C LYS A 582 -28.27 1.29 -12.25
N ARG A 583 -28.15 2.30 -13.12
CA ARG A 583 -27.23 2.25 -14.27
C ARG A 583 -25.77 2.08 -13.85
N LEU A 584 -25.33 2.80 -12.82
CA LEU A 584 -23.94 2.71 -12.34
C LEU A 584 -23.64 1.33 -11.74
N MET A 585 -24.56 0.79 -10.94
CA MET A 585 -24.43 -0.56 -10.39
C MET A 585 -24.45 -1.64 -11.47
N PHE A 586 -25.32 -1.52 -12.48
CA PHE A 586 -25.40 -2.47 -13.59
C PHE A 586 -24.05 -2.65 -14.27
N TRP A 587 -23.38 -1.53 -14.57
CA TRP A 587 -22.07 -1.59 -15.22
C TRP A 587 -20.96 -2.08 -14.29
N GLU A 588 -21.03 -1.80 -12.99
CA GLU A 588 -20.11 -2.38 -12.00
C GLU A 588 -20.21 -3.92 -11.99
N TYR A 589 -21.42 -4.47 -11.90
CA TYR A 589 -21.63 -5.92 -11.96
C TYR A 589 -21.20 -6.53 -13.28
N ALA A 590 -21.46 -5.85 -14.40
CA ALA A 590 -21.11 -6.32 -15.74
C ALA A 590 -19.61 -6.62 -15.88
N GLY A 591 -18.74 -5.85 -15.22
CA GLY A 591 -17.30 -6.11 -15.22
C GLY A 591 -16.95 -7.49 -14.66
N PHE A 592 -17.57 -7.88 -13.54
CA PHE A 592 -17.32 -9.17 -12.93
C PHE A 592 -17.83 -10.35 -13.78
N PHE A 593 -19.07 -10.28 -14.28
CA PHE A 593 -19.66 -11.39 -15.04
C PHE A 593 -19.10 -11.51 -16.47
N LYS A 594 -18.83 -10.39 -17.17
CA LYS A 594 -18.36 -10.42 -18.56
C LYS A 594 -16.84 -10.53 -18.70
N ALA A 595 -16.06 -10.15 -17.69
CA ALA A 595 -14.60 -10.27 -17.70
C ALA A 595 -14.11 -11.28 -16.64
N GLY A 596 -14.38 -11.02 -15.36
CA GLY A 596 -13.82 -11.81 -14.26
C GLY A 596 -14.19 -13.29 -14.31
N MET A 597 -15.48 -13.61 -14.47
CA MET A 597 -15.99 -14.99 -14.53
C MET A 597 -15.51 -15.74 -15.77
N VAL A 598 -15.41 -15.06 -16.91
CA VAL A 598 -14.86 -15.63 -18.14
C VAL A 598 -13.39 -16.01 -17.95
N THR A 599 -12.59 -15.13 -17.34
CA THR A 599 -11.18 -15.40 -17.03
C THR A 599 -11.02 -16.56 -16.04
N ARG A 600 -11.85 -16.62 -14.99
CA ARG A 600 -11.86 -17.75 -14.04
C ARG A 600 -12.25 -19.07 -14.69
N ASN A 601 -13.18 -19.04 -15.64
CA ASN A 601 -13.65 -20.23 -16.33
C ASN A 601 -12.53 -20.94 -17.11
N GLU A 602 -11.53 -20.22 -17.63
CA GLU A 602 -10.37 -20.80 -18.30
C GLU A 602 -9.57 -21.79 -17.41
N ARG A 603 -9.76 -21.74 -16.08
CA ARG A 603 -9.11 -22.63 -15.11
C ARG A 603 -10.07 -23.51 -14.32
N ASN A 604 -11.33 -23.65 -14.76
CA ASN A 604 -12.35 -24.37 -13.99
C ASN A 604 -12.45 -23.83 -12.55
N ALA A 605 -12.45 -22.50 -12.39
CA ALA A 605 -12.35 -21.82 -11.09
C ALA A 605 -13.44 -20.74 -10.90
N ILE A 606 -14.58 -20.92 -11.56
CA ILE A 606 -15.72 -20.02 -11.42
C ILE A 606 -16.29 -20.04 -10.01
N ILE A 607 -16.90 -18.94 -9.61
CA ILE A 607 -17.66 -18.88 -8.36
C ILE A 607 -19.11 -19.19 -8.69
N GLN A 608 -19.76 -20.04 -7.90
CA GLN A 608 -21.20 -20.30 -8.03
C GLN A 608 -21.94 -19.20 -7.28
N HIS A 609 -22.98 -18.61 -7.90
CA HIS A 609 -23.57 -17.34 -7.44
C HIS A 609 -25.02 -17.47 -6.95
N GLY A 610 -25.42 -18.66 -6.52
CA GLY A 610 -26.68 -18.88 -5.79
C GLY A 610 -27.98 -18.82 -6.61
N THR A 611 -27.91 -18.43 -7.87
CA THR A 611 -29.05 -18.34 -8.81
C THR A 611 -28.56 -18.64 -10.23
N MET A 612 -29.49 -18.87 -11.17
CA MET A 612 -29.18 -19.21 -12.57
C MET A 612 -28.19 -20.38 -12.70
N THR A 613 -28.30 -21.36 -11.80
CA THR A 613 -27.41 -22.51 -11.72
C THR A 613 -28.19 -23.81 -11.89
N LEU A 614 -27.56 -24.80 -12.52
CA LEU A 614 -28.00 -26.19 -12.51
C LEU A 614 -26.88 -27.03 -11.92
N ILE A 615 -27.22 -28.03 -11.12
CA ILE A 615 -26.28 -28.83 -10.34
C ILE A 615 -26.65 -30.30 -10.49
N ARG A 616 -25.67 -31.16 -10.75
CA ARG A 616 -25.88 -32.60 -10.76
C ARG A 616 -26.27 -33.05 -9.34
N ARG A 617 -27.43 -33.69 -9.19
CA ARG A 617 -27.96 -34.10 -7.88
C ARG A 617 -26.97 -34.93 -7.09
N SER A 618 -26.38 -35.96 -7.73
CA SER A 618 -25.41 -36.84 -7.07
C SER A 618 -24.15 -36.11 -6.60
N ALA A 619 -23.75 -35.03 -7.30
CA ALA A 619 -22.64 -34.19 -6.89
C ALA A 619 -23.01 -33.34 -5.66
N LEU A 620 -24.22 -32.77 -5.63
CA LEU A 620 -24.75 -32.00 -4.52
C LEU A 620 -24.89 -32.85 -3.24
N GLU A 621 -25.49 -34.04 -3.36
CA GLU A 621 -25.63 -35.00 -2.26
C GLU A 621 -24.26 -35.51 -1.79
N GLY A 622 -23.35 -35.85 -2.71
CA GLY A 622 -21.98 -36.24 -2.40
C GLY A 622 -21.14 -35.14 -1.72
N ALA A 623 -21.52 -33.87 -1.88
CA ALA A 623 -20.92 -32.73 -1.17
C ALA A 623 -21.54 -32.46 0.22
N GLY A 624 -22.53 -33.25 0.63
CA GLY A 624 -23.25 -33.07 1.89
C GLY A 624 -24.27 -31.92 1.85
N GLY A 625 -24.75 -31.54 0.67
CA GLY A 625 -25.71 -30.46 0.49
C GLY A 625 -25.12 -29.05 0.64
N TRP A 626 -25.99 -28.09 0.93
CA TRP A 626 -25.66 -26.67 1.10
C TRP A 626 -25.10 -26.39 2.50
N ALA A 627 -24.08 -25.53 2.59
CA ALA A 627 -23.51 -25.14 3.87
C ALA A 627 -24.42 -24.16 4.63
N GLU A 628 -24.88 -24.55 5.82
CA GLU A 628 -25.73 -23.69 6.67
C GLU A 628 -24.95 -22.74 7.58
N TRP A 629 -23.63 -22.92 7.68
CA TRP A 629 -22.74 -22.11 8.53
C TRP A 629 -22.17 -20.88 7.81
N CYS A 630 -22.23 -20.87 6.48
CA CYS A 630 -21.68 -19.82 5.63
C CYS A 630 -22.83 -18.95 5.08
N ILE A 631 -22.63 -17.63 5.02
CA ILE A 631 -23.61 -16.72 4.40
C ILE A 631 -23.53 -16.69 2.85
N CYS A 632 -22.48 -17.30 2.29
CA CYS A 632 -22.28 -17.52 0.87
C CYS A 632 -22.21 -19.03 0.62
N GLU A 633 -23.30 -19.72 0.94
CA GLU A 633 -23.46 -21.16 0.78
C GLU A 633 -23.22 -21.63 -0.66
N ASP A 634 -23.49 -20.75 -1.61
CA ASP A 634 -23.32 -20.92 -3.04
C ASP A 634 -21.85 -21.06 -3.46
N SER A 635 -21.05 -20.06 -3.12
CA SER A 635 -19.63 -19.98 -3.40
C SER A 635 -18.88 -21.11 -2.69
N GLU A 636 -19.33 -21.47 -1.49
CA GLU A 636 -18.81 -22.60 -0.72
C GLU A 636 -19.09 -23.94 -1.43
N LEU A 637 -20.33 -24.15 -1.89
CA LEU A 637 -20.70 -25.35 -2.64
C LEU A 637 -19.86 -25.50 -3.92
N GLY A 638 -19.73 -24.43 -4.71
CA GLY A 638 -18.89 -24.44 -5.91
C GLY A 638 -17.46 -24.89 -5.62
N LEU A 639 -16.87 -24.41 -4.52
CA LEU A 639 -15.53 -24.83 -4.08
C LEU A 639 -15.50 -26.31 -3.64
N LYS A 640 -16.49 -26.79 -2.88
CA LYS A 640 -16.59 -28.21 -2.49
C LYS A 640 -16.65 -29.13 -3.70
N LEU A 641 -17.48 -28.81 -4.69
CA LEU A 641 -17.62 -29.61 -5.90
C LEU A 641 -16.29 -29.69 -6.66
N MET A 642 -15.58 -28.57 -6.82
CA MET A 642 -14.26 -28.57 -7.44
C MET A 642 -13.23 -29.40 -6.67
N ARG A 643 -13.28 -29.38 -5.33
CA ARG A 643 -12.40 -30.21 -4.47
C ARG A 643 -12.64 -31.71 -4.64
N GLN A 644 -13.86 -32.10 -5.00
CA GLN A 644 -14.22 -33.48 -5.33
C GLN A 644 -13.89 -33.86 -6.78
N GLY A 645 -13.34 -32.92 -7.57
CA GLY A 645 -12.92 -33.14 -8.95
C GLY A 645 -13.99 -32.84 -9.99
N TRP A 646 -15.14 -32.29 -9.61
CA TRP A 646 -16.18 -31.91 -10.55
C TRP A 646 -15.77 -30.73 -11.44
N GLU A 647 -16.24 -30.76 -12.68
CA GLU A 647 -16.08 -29.67 -13.64
C GLU A 647 -17.24 -28.69 -13.55
N ALA A 648 -16.89 -27.40 -13.58
CA ALA A 648 -17.81 -26.29 -13.63
C ALA A 648 -17.88 -25.72 -15.05
N VAL A 649 -19.11 -25.46 -15.51
CA VAL A 649 -19.40 -24.87 -16.82
C VAL A 649 -19.93 -23.46 -16.61
N TYR A 650 -19.31 -22.47 -17.24
CA TYR A 650 -19.83 -21.10 -17.29
C TYR A 650 -20.30 -20.75 -18.69
N CYS A 651 -21.59 -20.45 -18.81
CA CYS A 651 -22.16 -19.88 -20.01
C CYS A 651 -22.25 -18.36 -19.85
N PRO A 652 -21.61 -17.54 -20.71
CA PRO A 652 -21.64 -16.07 -20.59
C PRO A 652 -22.95 -15.45 -21.08
N ASP A 653 -23.85 -16.24 -21.68
CA ASP A 653 -25.11 -15.77 -22.23
C ASP A 653 -26.13 -15.52 -21.10
N SER A 654 -26.88 -14.42 -21.18
CA SER A 654 -27.95 -14.12 -20.23
C SER A 654 -29.13 -15.08 -20.44
N MET A 655 -29.37 -15.92 -19.42
CA MET A 655 -30.45 -16.92 -19.38
C MET A 655 -31.64 -16.51 -18.52
N GLY A 656 -31.51 -15.42 -17.78
CA GLY A 656 -32.55 -14.86 -16.93
C GLY A 656 -32.10 -13.53 -16.34
N ARG A 657 -33.07 -12.71 -15.92
CA ARG A 657 -32.82 -11.35 -15.42
C ARG A 657 -33.54 -11.10 -14.11
N GLY A 658 -32.78 -10.78 -13.06
CA GLY A 658 -33.28 -10.36 -11.74
C GLY A 658 -33.40 -8.84 -11.61
N VAL A 659 -33.53 -8.37 -10.37
CA VAL A 659 -33.55 -6.93 -10.04
C VAL A 659 -32.37 -6.56 -9.14
N MET A 660 -31.90 -5.32 -9.24
CA MET A 660 -30.82 -4.80 -8.40
C MET A 660 -31.38 -4.14 -7.15
N PRO A 661 -30.53 -3.93 -6.11
CA PRO A 661 -30.92 -3.18 -4.92
C PRO A 661 -31.50 -1.78 -5.25
N ASP A 662 -32.58 -1.37 -4.59
CA ASP A 662 -33.23 -0.09 -4.87
C ASP A 662 -32.49 1.12 -4.27
N ASP A 663 -31.72 0.90 -3.20
CA ASP A 663 -31.01 1.98 -2.50
C ASP A 663 -29.56 1.60 -2.13
N PHE A 664 -28.79 2.61 -1.73
CA PHE A 664 -27.38 2.45 -1.38
C PHE A 664 -27.15 1.61 -0.11
N SER A 665 -28.10 1.58 0.83
CA SER A 665 -28.01 0.75 2.04
C SER A 665 -28.15 -0.73 1.70
N ALA A 666 -29.12 -1.08 0.84
CA ALA A 666 -29.32 -2.43 0.33
C ALA A 666 -28.10 -2.89 -0.49
N TYR A 667 -27.57 -2.03 -1.36
CA TYR A 667 -26.34 -2.30 -2.12
C TYR A 667 -25.14 -2.61 -1.22
N ARG A 668 -24.91 -1.79 -0.18
CA ARG A 668 -23.86 -2.02 0.82
C ARG A 668 -24.06 -3.32 1.61
N LYS A 669 -25.28 -3.59 2.06
CA LYS A 669 -25.60 -4.83 2.80
C LYS A 669 -25.32 -6.06 1.95
N GLN A 670 -25.69 -6.03 0.67
CA GLN A 670 -25.40 -7.13 -0.25
C GLN A 670 -23.89 -7.36 -0.36
N ARG A 671 -23.10 -6.33 -0.69
CA ARG A 671 -21.65 -6.48 -0.84
C ARG A 671 -20.95 -6.87 0.47
N HIS A 672 -21.44 -6.35 1.60
CA HIS A 672 -20.93 -6.72 2.92
C HIS A 672 -21.08 -8.23 3.17
N ARG A 673 -22.24 -8.82 2.87
CA ARG A 673 -22.46 -10.27 3.02
C ARG A 673 -21.49 -11.08 2.17
N TRP A 674 -21.27 -10.68 0.92
CA TRP A 674 -20.33 -11.35 0.01
C TRP A 674 -18.90 -11.32 0.53
N ALA A 675 -18.42 -10.14 0.94
CA ALA A 675 -17.08 -9.98 1.48
C ALA A 675 -16.88 -10.74 2.79
N PHE A 676 -17.86 -10.70 3.70
CA PHE A 676 -17.83 -11.45 4.94
C PHE A 676 -17.81 -12.97 4.68
N GLY A 677 -18.68 -13.46 3.79
CA GLY A 677 -18.79 -14.87 3.43
C GLY A 677 -17.52 -15.42 2.78
N ALA A 678 -16.87 -14.67 1.90
CA ALA A 678 -15.59 -15.09 1.33
C ALA A 678 -14.51 -15.30 2.42
N VAL A 679 -14.42 -14.43 3.42
CA VAL A 679 -13.48 -14.62 4.54
C VAL A 679 -13.82 -15.88 5.34
N GLN A 680 -15.11 -16.16 5.55
CA GLN A 680 -15.55 -17.42 6.18
C GLN A 680 -15.09 -18.65 5.37
N ILE A 681 -15.23 -18.62 4.04
CA ILE A 681 -14.81 -19.71 3.14
C ILE A 681 -13.29 -19.89 3.18
N VAL A 682 -12.51 -18.80 3.07
CA VAL A 682 -11.04 -18.87 3.16
C VAL A 682 -10.61 -19.49 4.49
N LYS A 683 -11.18 -19.04 5.60
CA LYS A 683 -10.84 -19.55 6.94
C LYS A 683 -11.18 -21.03 7.09
N HIS A 684 -12.31 -21.47 6.57
CA HIS A 684 -12.72 -22.87 6.66
C HIS A 684 -11.86 -23.77 5.76
N HIS A 685 -11.56 -23.32 4.54
CA HIS A 685 -10.85 -24.11 3.52
C HIS A 685 -9.36 -23.75 3.40
N TRP A 686 -8.77 -23.06 4.38
CA TRP A 686 -7.41 -22.52 4.29
C TRP A 686 -6.36 -23.59 3.95
N LYS A 687 -6.50 -24.80 4.50
CA LYS A 687 -5.60 -25.93 4.19
C LYS A 687 -5.66 -26.31 2.71
N ALA A 688 -6.83 -26.35 2.10
CA ALA A 688 -6.98 -26.69 0.68
C ALA A 688 -6.54 -25.54 -0.24
N LEU A 689 -6.70 -24.30 0.20
CA LEU A 689 -6.40 -23.09 -0.59
C LEU A 689 -4.92 -22.69 -0.54
N LEU A 690 -4.27 -22.79 0.62
CA LEU A 690 -2.92 -22.26 0.87
C LEU A 690 -1.84 -23.34 0.96
N ASN A 691 -2.18 -24.61 1.23
CA ASN A 691 -1.18 -25.67 1.25
C ASN A 691 -0.81 -26.09 -0.19
N PRO A 692 0.44 -25.87 -0.65
CA PRO A 692 0.86 -26.25 -2.00
C PRO A 692 0.84 -27.77 -2.22
N PHE A 693 0.91 -28.58 -1.15
CA PHE A 693 0.97 -30.04 -1.22
C PHE A 693 -0.39 -30.73 -1.27
N ASP A 694 -1.48 -30.02 -0.93
CA ASP A 694 -2.82 -30.54 -1.13
C ASP A 694 -3.04 -30.78 -2.64
N ARG A 695 -3.82 -31.80 -3.03
CA ARG A 695 -4.10 -32.11 -4.45
C ARG A 695 -5.59 -32.08 -4.80
N SER A 696 -6.45 -31.67 -3.87
CA SER A 696 -7.90 -31.56 -4.09
C SER A 696 -8.27 -30.44 -5.06
N LEU A 697 -7.44 -29.40 -5.14
CA LEU A 697 -7.59 -28.30 -6.10
C LEU A 697 -6.39 -28.22 -7.02
N THR A 698 -6.63 -27.85 -8.27
CA THR A 698 -5.56 -27.48 -9.20
C THR A 698 -4.90 -26.17 -8.76
N GLN A 699 -3.65 -25.94 -9.19
CA GLN A 699 -2.96 -24.66 -8.94
C GLN A 699 -3.76 -23.46 -9.49
N GLY A 700 -4.43 -23.67 -10.63
CA GLY A 700 -5.30 -22.68 -11.25
C GLY A 700 -6.49 -22.27 -10.39
N GLN A 701 -7.19 -23.27 -9.85
CA GLN A 701 -8.31 -23.05 -8.94
C GLN A 701 -7.86 -22.32 -7.68
N ARG A 702 -6.79 -22.80 -7.02
CA ARG A 702 -6.24 -22.12 -5.83
C ARG A 702 -5.93 -20.67 -6.11
N PHE A 703 -5.22 -20.40 -7.19
CA PHE A 703 -4.85 -19.05 -7.60
C PHE A 703 -6.09 -18.16 -7.72
N HIS A 704 -7.11 -18.56 -8.49
CA HIS A 704 -8.28 -17.69 -8.67
C HIS A 704 -9.09 -17.50 -7.39
N PHE A 705 -9.28 -18.53 -6.56
CA PHE A 705 -9.99 -18.35 -5.28
C PHE A 705 -9.23 -17.40 -4.34
N VAL A 706 -7.92 -17.61 -4.14
CA VAL A 706 -7.11 -16.78 -3.24
C VAL A 706 -6.95 -15.36 -3.81
N MET A 707 -6.47 -15.23 -5.05
CA MET A 707 -6.18 -13.94 -5.66
C MET A 707 -7.44 -13.19 -6.08
N GLY A 708 -8.55 -13.90 -6.34
CA GLY A 708 -9.84 -13.28 -6.62
C GLY A 708 -10.48 -12.58 -5.42
N TRP A 709 -10.13 -13.00 -4.19
CA TRP A 709 -10.57 -12.34 -2.96
C TRP A 709 -9.51 -11.38 -2.39
N PHE A 710 -8.29 -11.42 -2.92
CA PHE A 710 -7.20 -10.55 -2.50
C PHE A 710 -7.50 -9.04 -2.65
N PRO A 711 -8.23 -8.56 -3.68
CA PRO A 711 -8.66 -7.16 -3.75
C PRO A 711 -9.46 -6.70 -2.53
N TRP A 712 -10.33 -7.55 -1.98
CA TRP A 712 -11.11 -7.21 -0.77
C TRP A 712 -10.24 -7.13 0.48
N LEU A 713 -9.17 -7.94 0.57
CA LEU A 713 -8.13 -7.76 1.59
C LEU A 713 -7.41 -6.42 1.40
N GLY A 714 -7.17 -6.02 0.15
CA GLY A 714 -6.66 -4.69 -0.21
C GLY A 714 -7.51 -3.55 0.35
N ASP A 715 -8.84 -3.62 0.23
CA ASP A 715 -9.75 -2.63 0.82
C ASP A 715 -9.65 -2.59 2.37
N ALA A 716 -9.48 -3.75 3.02
CA ALA A 716 -9.33 -3.84 4.47
C ALA A 716 -8.01 -3.22 4.95
N LEU A 717 -6.90 -3.49 4.24
CA LEU A 717 -5.60 -2.86 4.50
C LEU A 717 -5.67 -1.36 4.24
N GLY A 718 -6.32 -0.94 3.15
CA GLY A 718 -6.55 0.47 2.82
C GLY A 718 -7.22 1.23 3.97
N LEU A 719 -8.21 0.62 4.64
CA LEU A 719 -8.84 1.22 5.81
C LEU A 719 -7.85 1.41 6.98
N ALA A 720 -6.98 0.44 7.23
CA ALA A 720 -5.95 0.56 8.27
C ALA A 720 -4.92 1.66 7.93
N PHE A 721 -4.52 1.76 6.65
CA PHE A 721 -3.64 2.82 6.17
C PHE A 721 -4.27 4.21 6.24
N VAL A 722 -5.57 4.34 5.98
CA VAL A 722 -6.29 5.62 6.14
C VAL A 722 -6.27 6.07 7.59
N VAL A 723 -6.58 5.17 8.54
CA VAL A 723 -6.54 5.52 9.97
C VAL A 723 -5.11 5.86 10.41
N GLY A 724 -4.13 5.04 10.06
CA GLY A 724 -2.72 5.29 10.38
C GLY A 724 -2.20 6.59 9.74
N GLY A 725 -2.57 6.85 8.49
CA GLY A 725 -2.20 8.07 7.76
C GLY A 725 -2.82 9.33 8.36
N LEU A 726 -4.08 9.28 8.82
CA LEU A 726 -4.70 10.39 9.54
C LEU A 726 -3.99 10.67 10.87
N VAL A 727 -3.69 9.63 11.65
CA VAL A 727 -2.92 9.75 12.91
C VAL A 727 -1.54 10.35 12.65
N TRP A 728 -0.85 9.88 11.61
CA TRP A 728 0.44 10.42 11.20
C TRP A 728 0.36 11.90 10.76
N SER A 729 -0.71 12.26 10.03
CA SER A 729 -0.94 13.64 9.56
C SER A 729 -1.14 14.62 10.71
N VAL A 730 -1.66 14.17 11.86
CA VAL A 730 -1.72 14.99 13.08
C VAL A 730 -0.32 15.33 13.56
N GLY A 731 0.60 14.35 13.60
CA GLY A 731 2.01 14.59 13.95
C GLY A 731 2.69 15.57 12.98
N LEU A 732 2.53 15.34 11.68
CA LEU A 732 3.06 16.21 10.63
C LEU A 732 2.52 17.64 10.69
N THR A 733 1.32 17.85 11.24
CA THR A 733 0.71 19.18 11.36
C THR A 733 1.09 19.86 12.67
N LEU A 734 0.98 19.15 13.81
CA LEU A 734 1.13 19.75 15.13
C LEU A 734 2.60 19.97 15.51
N ILE A 735 3.50 19.03 15.22
CA ILE A 735 4.91 19.12 15.65
C ILE A 735 5.61 20.34 15.06
N PRO A 736 5.50 20.69 13.76
CA PRO A 736 6.10 21.92 13.24
C PRO A 736 5.55 23.19 13.91
N LEU A 737 4.25 23.22 14.25
CA LEU A 737 3.62 24.35 14.94
C LEU A 737 4.18 24.56 16.36
N THR A 738 4.60 23.48 17.03
CA THR A 738 5.25 23.56 18.36
C THR A 738 6.60 24.27 18.33
N ARG A 739 7.28 24.32 17.18
CA ARG A 739 8.57 25.02 17.03
C ARG A 739 8.40 26.54 16.91
N ILE A 740 7.23 27.00 16.48
CA ILE A 740 6.94 28.41 16.22
C ILE A 740 6.35 29.09 17.48
N HIS A 741 5.56 28.36 18.26
CA HIS A 741 4.84 28.91 19.42
C HIS A 741 5.35 28.28 20.71
N LYS A 742 5.47 29.07 21.80
CA LYS A 742 5.85 28.56 23.13
C LYS A 742 4.69 27.88 23.87
N THR A 743 3.47 28.28 23.55
CA THR A 743 2.22 27.70 24.05
C THR A 743 1.24 27.57 22.88
N VAL A 744 0.40 26.54 22.91
CA VAL A 744 -0.73 26.40 21.99
C VAL A 744 -1.99 26.26 22.83
N GLU A 745 -3.01 27.05 22.50
CA GLU A 745 -4.33 26.94 23.12
C GLU A 745 -5.11 25.82 22.43
N ILE A 746 -5.46 24.77 23.18
CA ILE A 746 -6.28 23.66 22.69
C ILE A 746 -7.48 23.52 23.63
N PHE A 747 -8.69 23.72 23.10
CA PHE A 747 -9.95 23.68 23.86
C PHE A 747 -9.98 24.61 25.09
N GLY A 748 -9.41 25.81 24.97
CA GLY A 748 -9.37 26.78 26.08
C GLY A 748 -8.30 26.52 27.14
N HIS A 749 -7.41 25.54 26.92
CA HIS A 749 -6.27 25.27 27.78
C HIS A 749 -4.95 25.63 27.08
N GLU A 750 -4.11 26.44 27.72
CA GLU A 750 -2.74 26.67 27.28
C GLU A 750 -1.88 25.44 27.58
N ILE A 751 -1.35 24.82 26.53
CA ILE A 751 -0.45 23.67 26.63
C ILE A 751 0.95 24.10 26.21
N ALA A 752 1.94 23.83 27.06
CA ALA A 752 3.35 24.04 26.74
C ALA A 752 3.76 23.17 25.56
N THR A 753 4.34 23.79 24.52
CA THR A 753 4.59 23.13 23.24
C THR A 753 5.71 22.09 23.29
N GLU A 754 6.69 22.25 24.18
CA GLU A 754 7.72 21.21 24.43
C GLU A 754 7.13 19.92 25.00
N GLY A 755 6.23 20.03 25.98
CA GLY A 755 5.56 18.88 26.58
C GLY A 755 4.70 18.13 25.57
N LEU A 756 3.98 18.87 24.73
CA LEU A 756 3.18 18.31 23.64
C LEU A 756 4.06 17.62 22.58
N ARG A 757 5.16 18.24 22.14
CA ARG A 757 6.11 17.66 21.18
C ARG A 757 6.69 16.35 21.73
N THR A 758 7.15 16.37 22.98
CA THR A 758 7.72 15.19 23.65
C THR A 758 6.69 14.06 23.73
N ALA A 759 5.44 14.37 24.12
CA ALA A 759 4.35 13.39 24.14
C ALA A 759 4.09 12.78 22.76
N LEU A 760 3.94 13.61 21.72
CA LEU A 760 3.70 13.15 20.34
C LEU A 760 4.84 12.25 19.81
N VAL A 761 6.09 12.65 20.02
CA VAL A 761 7.27 11.87 19.60
C VAL A 761 7.38 10.56 20.38
N SER A 762 7.08 10.57 21.68
CA SER A 762 7.12 9.36 22.52
C SER A 762 6.10 8.29 22.11
N VAL A 763 4.97 8.67 21.52
CA VAL A 763 3.98 7.73 20.96
C VAL A 763 4.29 7.34 19.50
N GLY A 764 5.45 7.74 18.98
CA GLY A 764 5.95 7.36 17.66
C GLY A 764 5.46 8.23 16.50
N LEU A 765 4.86 9.39 16.77
CA LEU A 765 4.57 10.38 15.73
C LEU A 765 5.82 11.20 15.41
N SER A 766 6.06 11.49 14.15
CA SER A 766 7.14 12.39 13.72
C SER A 766 6.63 13.49 12.80
N ASP A 767 7.38 14.59 12.75
CA ASP A 767 7.30 15.58 11.67
C ASP A 767 8.06 15.15 10.42
N GLU A 768 8.79 14.02 10.47
CA GLU A 768 9.36 13.38 9.28
C GLU A 768 8.29 12.64 8.48
N PHE A 769 8.26 12.88 7.18
CA PHE A 769 7.44 12.13 6.24
C PHE A 769 7.99 10.71 6.06
N PRO A 770 7.13 9.72 5.77
CA PRO A 770 7.60 8.46 5.21
C PRO A 770 8.44 8.75 3.98
N ILE A 771 9.56 8.05 3.83
CA ILE A 771 10.42 8.29 2.67
C ILE A 771 9.64 8.03 1.37
N THR A 772 10.00 8.78 0.32
CA THR A 772 9.37 8.72 -1.00
C THR A 772 9.20 7.30 -1.56
N LEU A 773 10.09 6.36 -1.18
CA LEU A 773 10.02 4.94 -1.54
C LEU A 773 8.74 4.23 -1.07
N PHE A 774 8.10 4.65 0.02
CA PHE A 774 6.82 4.08 0.49
C PHE A 774 5.59 4.78 -0.10
N MET A 775 5.76 6.03 -0.55
CA MET A 775 4.67 6.88 -1.03
C MET A 775 4.35 6.65 -2.51
N ILE A 776 5.37 6.68 -3.39
CA ILE A 776 5.20 6.53 -4.84
C ILE A 776 4.45 5.24 -5.23
N PRO A 777 4.77 4.06 -4.66
CA PRO A 777 4.12 2.82 -5.07
C PRO A 777 2.62 2.81 -4.77
N SER A 778 2.22 3.49 -3.69
CA SER A 778 0.82 3.62 -3.30
C SER A 778 0.02 4.41 -4.33
N LEU A 779 0.59 5.52 -4.83
CA LEU A 779 0.01 6.31 -5.92
C LEU A 779 0.01 5.53 -7.25
N ALA A 780 1.09 4.79 -7.52
CA ALA A 780 1.21 3.96 -8.71
C ALA A 780 0.16 2.85 -8.75
N LEU A 781 -0.14 2.19 -7.61
CA LEU A 781 -1.21 1.21 -7.54
C LEU A 781 -2.57 1.83 -7.86
N PHE A 782 -2.88 3.01 -7.31
CA PHE A 782 -4.15 3.69 -7.60
C PHE A 782 -4.28 4.02 -9.09
N ALA A 783 -3.25 4.63 -9.67
CA ALA A 783 -3.20 4.94 -11.11
C ALA A 783 -3.34 3.66 -11.96
N PHE A 784 -2.65 2.59 -11.55
CA PHE A 784 -2.72 1.29 -12.22
C PHE A 784 -4.14 0.69 -12.17
N LYS A 785 -4.79 0.66 -11.01
CA LYS A 785 -6.16 0.15 -10.87
C LYS A 785 -7.16 0.95 -11.72
N PHE A 786 -7.02 2.27 -11.75
CA PHE A 786 -7.85 3.11 -12.61
C PHE A 786 -7.66 2.75 -14.10
N ALA A 787 -6.40 2.64 -14.55
CA ALA A 787 -6.08 2.23 -15.92
C ALA A 787 -6.57 0.81 -16.23
N GLN A 788 -6.43 -0.12 -15.28
CA GLN A 788 -6.87 -1.52 -15.40
C GLN A 788 -8.38 -1.60 -15.66
N ILE A 789 -9.20 -0.91 -14.86
CA ILE A 789 -10.66 -0.86 -15.08
C ILE A 789 -10.96 -0.34 -16.48
N TRP A 790 -10.30 0.75 -16.89
CA TRP A 790 -10.50 1.37 -18.19
C TRP A 790 -10.20 0.42 -19.35
N LEU A 791 -9.07 -0.29 -19.28
CA LEU A 791 -8.62 -1.23 -20.30
C LEU A 791 -9.46 -2.51 -20.33
N LEU A 792 -9.80 -3.07 -19.16
CA LEU A 792 -10.63 -4.27 -19.06
C LEU A 792 -12.03 -4.03 -19.61
N TYR A 793 -12.66 -2.91 -19.23
CA TYR A 793 -14.01 -2.58 -19.71
C TYR A 793 -13.99 -2.35 -21.21
N ARG A 794 -13.01 -1.61 -21.74
CA ARG A 794 -12.86 -1.43 -23.20
C ARG A 794 -12.75 -2.75 -23.95
N ALA A 795 -12.12 -3.76 -23.36
CA ALA A 795 -11.88 -5.05 -24.00
C ALA A 795 -13.03 -6.06 -23.84
N ARG A 796 -13.80 -6.01 -22.74
CA ARG A 796 -14.75 -7.08 -22.36
C ARG A 796 -16.18 -6.61 -22.09
N VAL A 797 -16.40 -5.32 -21.90
CA VAL A 797 -17.71 -4.76 -21.54
C VAL A 797 -18.15 -3.76 -22.61
N SER A 798 -19.26 -4.04 -23.27
CA SER A 798 -19.83 -3.21 -24.33
C SER A 798 -20.51 -1.94 -23.76
N CYS A 799 -19.73 -1.01 -23.21
CA CYS A 799 -20.23 0.24 -22.63
C CYS A 799 -19.42 1.48 -23.03
N GLY A 800 -20.09 2.64 -22.94
CA GLY A 800 -19.50 3.94 -23.26
C GLY A 800 -18.53 4.45 -22.18
N PRO A 801 -17.74 5.50 -22.45
CA PRO A 801 -16.76 6.03 -21.48
C PRO A 801 -17.37 6.49 -20.15
N LEU A 802 -18.55 7.12 -20.18
CA LEU A 802 -19.25 7.56 -18.97
C LEU A 802 -19.73 6.38 -18.11
N ASP A 803 -20.12 5.29 -18.74
CA ASP A 803 -20.52 4.06 -18.04
C ASP A 803 -19.34 3.39 -17.35
N ARG A 804 -18.14 3.47 -17.93
CA ARG A 804 -16.90 2.96 -17.30
C ARG A 804 -16.54 3.78 -16.07
N LEU A 805 -16.63 5.10 -16.16
CA LEU A 805 -16.43 5.99 -15.02
C LEU A 805 -17.48 5.70 -13.93
N GLY A 806 -18.73 5.52 -14.34
CA GLY A 806 -19.84 5.14 -13.49
C GLY A 806 -19.64 3.81 -12.76
N ALA A 807 -19.16 2.78 -13.47
CA ALA A 807 -18.81 1.49 -12.88
C ALA A 807 -17.66 1.60 -11.88
N ALA A 808 -16.62 2.39 -12.21
CA ALA A 808 -15.53 2.67 -11.29
C ALA A 808 -16.01 3.39 -10.02
N LEU A 809 -16.90 4.37 -10.16
CA LEU A 809 -17.53 5.07 -9.04
C LEU A 809 -18.34 4.11 -8.16
N GLY A 810 -19.15 3.24 -8.78
CA GLY A 810 -19.96 2.25 -8.09
C GLY A 810 -19.14 1.20 -7.33
N GLY A 811 -17.99 0.79 -7.87
CA GLY A 811 -17.05 -0.11 -7.19
C GLY A 811 -16.32 0.56 -6.03
N LEU A 812 -15.74 1.75 -6.26
CA LEU A 812 -15.00 2.52 -5.25
C LEU A 812 -15.88 2.92 -4.05
N ALA A 813 -17.16 3.21 -4.30
CA ALA A 813 -18.14 3.53 -3.27
C ALA A 813 -18.34 2.42 -2.21
N LEU A 814 -17.95 1.18 -2.53
CA LEU A 814 -18.10 0.04 -1.65
C LEU A 814 -16.83 -0.31 -0.86
N SER A 815 -15.67 0.28 -1.17
CA SER A 815 -14.38 -0.08 -0.54
C SER A 815 -14.42 -0.05 0.98
N HIS A 816 -14.97 1.02 1.61
CA HIS A 816 -15.11 1.08 3.08
C HIS A 816 -16.01 -0.03 3.64
N THR A 817 -17.07 -0.37 2.91
CA THR A 817 -18.02 -1.41 3.32
C THR A 817 -17.39 -2.80 3.24
N ILE A 818 -16.66 -3.07 2.16
CA ILE A 818 -15.90 -4.30 1.92
C ILE A 818 -14.79 -4.45 2.97
N GLY A 819 -13.97 -3.42 3.17
CA GLY A 819 -12.88 -3.44 4.14
C GLY A 819 -13.36 -3.74 5.57
N LYS A 820 -14.47 -3.11 6.00
CA LYS A 820 -15.12 -3.45 7.28
C LYS A 820 -15.63 -4.89 7.33
N ALA A 821 -16.23 -5.39 6.26
CA ALA A 821 -16.74 -6.76 6.20
C ALA A 821 -15.61 -7.78 6.36
N VAL A 822 -14.48 -7.55 5.70
CA VAL A 822 -13.29 -8.41 5.77
C VAL A 822 -12.71 -8.43 7.18
N TRP A 823 -12.49 -7.25 7.79
CA TRP A 823 -12.04 -7.16 9.19
C TRP A 823 -12.99 -7.90 10.14
N GLN A 824 -14.30 -7.73 9.96
CA GLN A 824 -15.29 -8.45 10.77
C GLN A 824 -15.25 -9.96 10.53
N GLY A 825 -15.04 -10.43 9.29
CA GLY A 825 -14.94 -11.86 8.98
C GLY A 825 -13.73 -12.54 9.61
N PHE A 826 -12.62 -11.82 9.80
CA PHE A 826 -11.45 -12.35 10.51
C PHE A 826 -11.74 -12.63 11.98
N PHE A 827 -12.47 -11.74 12.67
CA PHE A 827 -12.68 -11.84 14.12
C PHE A 827 -14.03 -12.45 14.54
N LYS A 828 -15.09 -12.29 13.75
CA LYS A 828 -16.45 -12.77 14.07
C LYS A 828 -16.77 -14.10 13.39
N ARG A 829 -17.58 -14.93 14.05
CA ARG A 829 -18.06 -16.22 13.51
C ARG A 829 -19.43 -16.12 12.82
N ARG A 830 -20.28 -15.18 13.25
CA ARG A 830 -21.64 -14.97 12.71
C ARG A 830 -21.81 -13.52 12.25
N ALA A 831 -22.47 -13.34 11.12
CA ALA A 831 -22.93 -12.02 10.70
C ALA A 831 -24.17 -11.65 11.53
N HIS A 832 -24.18 -10.46 12.14
CA HIS A 832 -25.38 -9.93 12.78
C HIS A 832 -26.19 -9.16 11.74
N PHE A 833 -27.47 -9.49 11.60
CA PHE A 833 -28.40 -8.70 10.80
C PHE A 833 -28.71 -7.40 11.55
N ALA A 834 -27.98 -6.33 11.24
CA ALA A 834 -28.28 -5.01 11.78
C ALA A 834 -29.38 -4.34 10.93
N ARG A 835 -30.54 -4.07 11.54
CA ARG A 835 -31.54 -3.18 10.94
C ARG A 835 -30.95 -1.77 10.83
N THR A 836 -30.99 -1.20 9.65
CA THR A 836 -30.73 0.24 9.47
C THR A 836 -31.97 1.03 9.90
N PRO A 837 -31.81 2.15 10.62
CA PRO A 837 -32.94 3.00 10.97
C PRO A 837 -33.66 3.49 9.71
N LYS A 838 -34.98 3.38 9.69
CA LYS A 838 -35.83 3.90 8.60
C LYS A 838 -35.90 5.42 8.72
N MET A 839 -35.34 6.15 7.76
CA MET A 839 -35.47 7.61 7.65
C MET A 839 -36.28 7.96 6.41
N GLU A 840 -37.49 7.40 6.32
CA GLU A 840 -38.39 7.56 5.16
C GLU A 840 -38.92 9.00 4.99
N ASN A 841 -38.83 9.85 6.03
CA ASN A 841 -39.37 11.22 6.04
C ASN A 841 -38.32 12.35 6.00
N ALA A 842 -37.02 12.03 5.82
CA ALA A 842 -35.96 13.05 5.79
C ALA A 842 -35.74 13.60 4.37
N PRO A 843 -35.29 14.87 4.19
CA PRO A 843 -34.90 15.37 2.88
C PRO A 843 -33.83 14.50 2.23
N ALA A 844 -33.89 14.31 0.91
CA ALA A 844 -32.99 13.43 0.14
C ALA A 844 -31.49 13.67 0.44
N LEU A 845 -31.09 14.93 0.60
CA LEU A 845 -29.71 15.30 0.97
C LEU A 845 -29.31 14.74 2.35
N VAL A 846 -30.18 14.87 3.34
CA VAL A 846 -29.96 14.38 4.71
C VAL A 846 -29.92 12.85 4.72
N GLN A 847 -30.84 12.21 4.01
CA GLN A 847 -30.89 10.75 3.88
C GLN A 847 -29.62 10.20 3.20
N GLY A 848 -29.17 10.83 2.11
CA GLY A 848 -27.94 10.45 1.42
C GLY A 848 -26.69 10.61 2.30
N LEU A 849 -26.54 11.75 2.98
CA LEU A 849 -25.39 11.98 3.87
C LEU A 849 -25.39 11.04 5.08
N MET A 850 -26.54 10.81 5.71
CA MET A 850 -26.63 9.92 6.87
C MET A 850 -26.38 8.45 6.50
N THR A 851 -26.79 8.01 5.30
CA THR A 851 -26.54 6.65 4.81
C THR A 851 -25.03 6.39 4.62
N ALA A 852 -24.27 7.41 4.19
CA ALA A 852 -22.81 7.37 4.02
C ALA A 852 -22.04 8.13 5.12
N ARG A 853 -22.61 8.25 6.34
CA ARG A 853 -22.05 9.12 7.40
C ARG A 853 -20.60 8.82 7.75
N GLN A 854 -20.26 7.54 7.88
CA GLN A 854 -18.88 7.16 8.24
C GLN A 854 -17.92 7.55 7.12
N GLU A 855 -18.31 7.28 5.88
CA GLU A 855 -17.53 7.62 4.69
C GLU A 855 -17.36 9.13 4.56
N ALA A 856 -18.41 9.92 4.80
CA ALA A 856 -18.33 11.38 4.81
C ALA A 856 -17.36 11.91 5.89
N VAL A 857 -17.36 11.32 7.09
CA VAL A 857 -16.40 11.69 8.15
C VAL A 857 -14.96 11.39 7.72
N PHE A 858 -14.67 10.21 7.17
CA PHE A 858 -13.32 9.89 6.70
C PHE A 858 -12.88 10.79 5.55
N MET A 859 -13.78 11.11 4.60
CA MET A 859 -13.51 12.07 3.53
C MET A 859 -13.08 13.43 4.09
N LEU A 860 -13.86 13.98 5.03
CA LEU A 860 -13.58 15.28 5.63
C LEU A 860 -12.29 15.25 6.46
N LEU A 861 -12.04 14.20 7.23
CA LEU A 861 -10.79 14.05 7.99
C LEU A 861 -9.57 13.99 7.07
N LEU A 862 -9.66 13.30 5.94
CA LEU A 862 -8.57 13.24 4.96
C LEU A 862 -8.32 14.61 4.31
N TRP A 863 -9.38 15.35 3.97
CA TRP A 863 -9.24 16.71 3.44
C TRP A 863 -8.69 17.69 4.47
N LEU A 864 -9.12 17.59 5.73
CA LEU A 864 -8.57 18.39 6.83
C LEU A 864 -7.11 18.04 7.10
N GLY A 865 -6.74 16.76 7.07
CA GLY A 865 -5.35 16.34 7.16
C GLY A 865 -4.49 16.88 6.03
N ALA A 866 -4.98 16.82 4.79
CA ALA A 866 -4.31 17.37 3.62
C ALA A 866 -4.10 18.90 3.73
N ALA A 867 -5.13 19.63 4.17
CA ALA A 867 -5.04 21.06 4.42
C ALA A 867 -4.06 21.38 5.57
N GLY A 868 -4.15 20.64 6.68
CA GLY A 868 -3.29 20.81 7.86
C GLY A 868 -1.81 20.63 7.52
N VAL A 869 -1.45 19.55 6.84
CA VAL A 869 -0.07 19.28 6.41
C VAL A 869 0.43 20.37 5.45
N THR A 870 -0.40 20.76 4.47
CA THR A 870 -0.03 21.80 3.49
C THR A 870 0.22 23.15 4.16
N LEU A 871 -0.62 23.53 5.12
CA LEU A 871 -0.48 24.78 5.88
C LEU A 871 0.74 24.75 6.81
N ALA A 872 0.93 23.66 7.55
CA ALA A 872 2.03 23.52 8.52
C ALA A 872 3.42 23.53 7.85
N HIS A 873 3.53 22.96 6.65
CA HIS A 873 4.79 22.89 5.89
C HIS A 873 4.89 23.95 4.77
N ARG A 874 3.95 24.90 4.71
CA ARG A 874 3.86 25.96 3.68
C ARG A 874 3.95 25.43 2.23
N GLY A 875 3.55 24.18 2.00
CA GLY A 875 3.66 23.49 0.70
C GLY A 875 5.09 23.35 0.14
N GLY A 876 6.13 23.54 0.95
CA GLY A 876 7.50 23.77 0.46
C GLY A 876 8.33 22.52 0.14
N THR A 877 8.03 21.36 0.75
CA THR A 877 8.82 20.12 0.54
C THR A 877 8.12 19.13 -0.39
N TRP A 878 8.92 18.39 -1.15
CA TRP A 878 8.41 17.37 -2.09
C TRP A 878 7.61 16.28 -1.37
N GLU A 879 8.06 15.86 -0.19
CA GLU A 879 7.41 14.86 0.64
C GLU A 879 6.05 15.36 1.17
N ALA A 880 5.94 16.63 1.57
CA ALA A 880 4.67 17.21 1.99
C ALA A 880 3.65 17.22 0.85
N ILE A 881 4.08 17.58 -0.37
CA ILE A 881 3.23 17.54 -1.56
C ILE A 881 2.77 16.10 -1.84
N LEU A 882 3.68 15.13 -1.83
CA LEU A 882 3.34 13.72 -2.05
C LEU A 882 2.35 13.18 -1.00
N TRP A 883 2.57 13.51 0.27
CA TRP A 883 1.68 13.09 1.35
C TRP A 883 0.29 13.69 1.21
N THR A 884 0.19 14.99 0.91
CA THR A 884 -1.07 15.67 0.59
C THR A 884 -1.79 14.98 -0.57
N VAL A 885 -1.08 14.65 -1.66
CA VAL A 885 -1.67 13.91 -2.80
C VAL A 885 -2.16 12.53 -2.37
N ILE A 886 -1.43 11.80 -1.52
CA ILE A 886 -1.87 10.50 -0.99
C ILE A 886 -3.17 10.64 -0.20
N LEU A 887 -3.29 11.62 0.69
CA LEU A 887 -4.51 11.85 1.47
C LEU A 887 -5.71 12.17 0.56
N LEU A 888 -5.49 12.99 -0.48
CA LEU A 888 -6.52 13.30 -1.48
C LEU A 888 -6.93 12.07 -2.29
N VAL A 889 -5.98 11.25 -2.74
CA VAL A 889 -6.26 10.00 -3.45
C VAL A 889 -7.00 9.00 -2.57
N GLN A 890 -6.59 8.87 -1.30
CA GLN A 890 -7.27 8.02 -0.31
C GLN A 890 -8.68 8.52 0.00
N SER A 891 -9.00 9.79 -0.23
CA SER A 891 -10.35 10.34 -0.05
C SER A 891 -11.34 9.90 -1.13
N ILE A 892 -10.85 9.46 -2.31
CA ILE A 892 -11.67 9.17 -3.49
C ILE A 892 -12.72 8.06 -3.23
N PRO A 893 -12.41 6.91 -2.61
CA PRO A 893 -13.42 5.88 -2.31
C PRO A 893 -14.52 6.40 -1.38
N TYR A 894 -14.18 7.28 -0.44
CA TYR A 894 -15.14 7.89 0.47
C TYR A 894 -16.02 8.93 -0.23
N ALA A 895 -15.42 9.78 -1.07
CA ALA A 895 -16.16 10.70 -1.93
C ALA A 895 -17.08 9.96 -2.90
N ALA A 896 -16.64 8.82 -3.44
CA ALA A 896 -17.45 7.95 -4.29
C ALA A 896 -18.66 7.39 -3.52
N ALA A 897 -18.48 6.97 -2.27
CA ALA A 897 -19.57 6.48 -1.41
C ALA A 897 -20.61 7.55 -1.10
N VAL A 898 -20.17 8.76 -0.73
CA VAL A 898 -21.08 9.91 -0.54
C VAL A 898 -21.81 10.22 -1.83
N SER A 899 -21.11 10.27 -2.96
CA SER A 899 -21.71 10.55 -4.27
C SER A 899 -22.77 9.51 -4.65
N MET A 900 -22.46 8.22 -4.54
CA MET A 900 -23.41 7.13 -4.82
C MET A 900 -24.63 7.18 -3.90
N SER A 901 -24.43 7.52 -2.62
CA SER A 901 -25.51 7.67 -1.65
C SER A 901 -26.44 8.84 -1.99
N LEU A 902 -25.87 9.98 -2.41
CA LEU A 902 -26.65 11.14 -2.87
C LEU A 902 -27.39 10.84 -4.17
N ILE A 903 -26.74 10.16 -5.13
CA ILE A 903 -27.38 9.73 -6.38
C ILE A 903 -28.56 8.78 -6.10
N ALA A 904 -28.42 7.86 -5.14
CA ALA A 904 -29.48 6.95 -4.75
C ALA A 904 -30.67 7.65 -4.06
N ALA A 905 -30.43 8.75 -3.35
CA ALA A 905 -31.47 9.51 -2.66
C ALA A 905 -32.23 10.48 -3.59
N MET A 906 -31.71 10.79 -4.77
CA MET A 906 -32.36 11.67 -5.74
C MET A 906 -33.50 10.96 -6.51
N PRO A 907 -34.60 11.65 -6.84
CA PRO A 907 -35.68 11.07 -7.65
C PRO A 907 -35.16 10.56 -9.00
N ALA A 908 -35.46 9.31 -9.33
CA ALA A 908 -35.04 8.71 -10.58
C ALA A 908 -35.75 9.37 -11.78
N LYS A 909 -34.98 10.00 -12.67
CA LYS A 909 -35.44 10.25 -14.05
C LYS A 909 -35.13 9.00 -14.87
N VAL A 910 -36.15 8.39 -15.49
CA VAL A 910 -35.98 7.21 -16.34
C VAL A 910 -34.96 7.52 -17.43
N ALA A 911 -33.86 6.76 -17.47
CA ALA A 911 -32.79 6.95 -18.43
C ALA A 911 -33.08 6.19 -19.74
N ALA A 912 -32.48 6.64 -20.84
CA ALA A 912 -32.58 5.98 -22.14
C ALA A 912 -32.09 4.52 -22.08
N VAL A 913 -32.73 3.65 -22.87
CA VAL A 913 -32.53 2.19 -22.90
C VAL A 913 -31.06 1.83 -23.13
N LEU A 914 -30.47 1.04 -22.23
CA LEU A 914 -29.11 0.49 -22.34
C LEU A 914 -28.94 -0.41 -23.59
N PRO A 915 -27.82 -0.31 -24.34
CA PRO A 915 -27.55 -1.18 -25.48
C PRO A 915 -27.40 -2.64 -25.03
N GLY A 916 -28.18 -3.55 -25.64
CA GLY A 916 -28.21 -4.99 -25.30
C GLY A 916 -29.47 -5.46 -24.56
N ALA A 917 -30.36 -4.53 -24.18
CA ALA A 917 -31.72 -4.86 -23.79
C ALA A 917 -32.54 -5.20 -25.05
N VAL A 918 -32.40 -6.43 -25.57
CA VAL A 918 -33.31 -6.94 -26.59
C VAL A 918 -34.72 -6.92 -25.99
N GLN A 919 -35.61 -6.17 -26.65
CA GLN A 919 -37.04 -6.13 -26.36
C GLN A 919 -37.63 -7.52 -26.57
N ALA A 920 -38.31 -8.04 -25.55
CA ALA A 920 -39.39 -8.97 -25.79
C ALA A 920 -40.55 -8.16 -26.38
N GLN A 921 -40.53 -7.93 -27.69
CA GLN A 921 -41.74 -7.56 -28.43
C GLN A 921 -42.38 -8.85 -28.94
N SER A 922 -43.64 -9.02 -28.57
CA SER A 922 -44.55 -10.08 -29.01
C SER A 922 -44.51 -10.25 -30.53
N SER A 923 -43.97 -11.37 -31.01
CA SER A 923 -44.15 -11.78 -32.40
C SER A 923 -45.49 -12.52 -32.52
N ALA A 924 -46.58 -11.77 -32.61
CA ALA A 924 -47.82 -12.23 -33.23
C ALA A 924 -47.99 -11.46 -34.54
N GLY A 925 -47.78 -12.16 -35.66
CA GLY A 925 -48.23 -11.76 -36.99
C GLY A 925 -47.38 -10.74 -37.74
N GLN A 926 -46.52 -11.22 -38.66
CA GLN A 926 -46.62 -10.89 -40.09
C GLN A 926 -45.58 -11.67 -40.89
N VAL A 927 -46.08 -12.68 -41.61
CA VAL A 927 -45.45 -13.23 -42.79
C VAL A 927 -45.56 -12.19 -43.89
N VAL A 928 -44.45 -11.57 -44.32
CA VAL A 928 -44.33 -11.05 -45.69
C VAL A 928 -42.89 -11.24 -46.16
N ALA A 929 -42.79 -11.98 -47.26
CA ALA A 929 -41.60 -12.29 -48.03
C ALA A 929 -40.80 -11.04 -48.45
N ARG A 930 -39.48 -11.18 -48.52
CA ARG A 930 -38.69 -10.57 -49.60
C ARG A 930 -37.48 -11.44 -49.93
N SER A 931 -37.56 -11.97 -51.14
CA SER A 931 -36.52 -12.58 -51.96
C SER A 931 -35.33 -11.66 -52.18
N GLU A 932 -34.17 -12.30 -52.41
CA GLU A 932 -33.07 -11.96 -53.32
C GLU A 932 -32.82 -10.48 -53.67
N VAL A 933 -31.56 -10.03 -53.50
CA VAL A 933 -30.62 -9.67 -54.58
C VAL A 933 -29.35 -9.04 -53.96
N GLN A 934 -28.20 -9.56 -54.40
CA GLN A 934 -26.80 -9.09 -54.27
C GLN A 934 -26.06 -9.22 -52.92
#